data_AF-C1E503-F1
#
_entry.id   AF-C1E503-F1
#
_cell.length_a   1.000
_cell.length_b   1.000
_cell.length_c   1.000
_cell.angle_alpha   90.00
_cell.angle_beta   90.00
_cell.angle_gamma   90.00
#
_symmetry.space_group_name_H-M   'P 1'
#
loop_
_entity.id
_entity.type
_entity.pdbx_description
1 polymer ?
#
loop_
_entity_poly.entity_id
_entity_poly.type
_entity_poly.pdbx_seq_one_letter_code
_entity_poly.pdbx_strand_id
1 'polypeptide(L)'
;MALALLLLVSFASLVQPVEGKMTAIKRTSSGGPLRRSTRNVGGQPRAPDGDGPAVSKRTYRGSFQLDGVPWQRHRDPKSGKEYYFNVATKESAWDDPRRAARETEEARRGGPSGAGPSGAGPSGAGPSGAGPSGDTPRVVKRPGDAPRHPKSAVDSRHPAEKWYGSGDQTSRRPMDAREAFQRKAEARERVRAAKKLEAARRAAGAPPAPKRHGGPFFVSGVVAVFTFSVLSSVVAWLVRSVRAVRSMRGPGGTQAAGGGVDGSDPLAVELRALAGTQLAKWFKRTKERLRRKMRQLAELVADVKSSRSGSDAFAKISCAITNAERAPELAALGRFLIATYYFNLCADKYGEYAWRWRYREYAERYGLTNASDEFSGDTAVTPVGFPWIAAFVVTCTTMMCHGVYPVRCSAFMLAYDVMDNVGLFFDVFVSRRSELNELAMKKIALFGCTCLLVAHFGWRGGVKRGDERYDERYDPFAALATDDDPFDAVEGNPRRRDGLNFGARKSAILLAARCAMAALFFFVGLAQIKRIVARDFALFARRSSDDVLRGAYRDGHDNNWLLLEFALAAPLAAGWGGHVVTRALTLTLFAEAFGCWRFWAPRTFRPDHARAHFVTNLACGGGLILLQAFGSGRYTVDNYVHKHKKKT
;
A
#
# COMPACT_ATOMS: atom_id res chain seq x y z
N MET A 1 11.03 -16.37 -2.76
CA MET A 1 9.94 -16.04 -3.71
C MET A 1 8.96 -17.20 -3.91
N ALA A 2 9.39 -18.40 -4.35
CA ALA A 2 8.52 -19.56 -4.52
C ALA A 2 7.73 -19.95 -3.25
N LEU A 3 8.36 -19.88 -2.07
CA LEU A 3 7.69 -20.13 -0.78
C LEU A 3 6.64 -19.06 -0.42
N ALA A 4 6.88 -17.79 -0.77
CA ALA A 4 5.94 -16.68 -0.54
C ALA A 4 4.75 -16.75 -1.52
N LEU A 5 5.00 -17.14 -2.78
CA LEU A 5 3.95 -17.48 -3.75
C LEU A 5 3.16 -18.72 -3.31
N LEU A 6 3.81 -19.74 -2.75
CA LEU A 6 3.16 -20.91 -2.14
C LEU A 6 2.30 -20.53 -0.94
N LEU A 7 2.76 -19.62 -0.08
CA LEU A 7 1.97 -19.09 1.04
C LEU A 7 0.80 -18.23 0.55
N LEU A 8 0.99 -17.37 -0.46
CA LEU A 8 -0.08 -16.59 -1.10
C LEU A 8 -1.11 -17.48 -1.79
N VAL A 9 -0.67 -18.52 -2.51
CA VAL A 9 -1.55 -19.53 -3.13
C VAL A 9 -2.24 -20.38 -2.06
N SER A 10 -1.58 -20.67 -0.94
CA SER A 10 -2.20 -21.35 0.21
C SER A 10 -3.26 -20.48 0.87
N PHE A 11 -3.01 -19.18 1.06
CA PHE A 11 -3.99 -18.21 1.56
C PHE A 11 -5.17 -18.02 0.58
N ALA A 12 -4.91 -17.91 -0.73
CA ALA A 12 -5.95 -17.87 -1.75
C ALA A 12 -6.77 -19.18 -1.81
N SER A 13 -6.15 -20.32 -1.48
CA SER A 13 -6.81 -21.62 -1.37
C SER A 13 -7.65 -21.77 -0.09
N LEU A 14 -7.29 -21.08 1.01
CA LEU A 14 -8.11 -20.98 2.22
C LEU A 14 -9.42 -20.20 1.96
N VAL A 15 -9.40 -19.27 1.00
CA VAL A 15 -10.51 -18.36 0.71
C VAL A 15 -11.57 -18.98 -0.25
N GLN A 16 -11.31 -20.15 -0.81
CA GLN A 16 -12.25 -20.79 -1.74
C GLN A 16 -13.44 -21.43 -1.00
N PRO A 17 -14.70 -21.08 -1.34
CA PRO A 17 -15.85 -21.84 -0.88
C PRO A 17 -15.80 -23.26 -1.46
N VAL A 18 -16.15 -24.21 -0.62
CA VAL A 18 -16.44 -25.58 -1.04
C VAL A 18 -17.69 -25.53 -1.94
N GLU A 19 -17.52 -25.71 -3.23
CA GLU A 19 -18.64 -26.10 -4.11
C GLU A 19 -18.98 -27.55 -3.79
N GLY A 20 -19.98 -27.75 -2.93
CA GLY A 20 -20.54 -29.08 -2.69
C GLY A 20 -21.39 -29.48 -3.88
N LYS A 21 -20.85 -30.31 -4.79
CA LYS A 21 -21.71 -31.22 -5.55
C LYS A 21 -22.37 -32.13 -4.53
N MET A 22 -23.65 -31.91 -4.24
CA MET A 22 -24.48 -32.88 -3.54
C MET A 22 -24.58 -34.09 -4.46
N THR A 23 -23.69 -35.06 -4.25
CA THR A 23 -23.92 -36.41 -4.76
C THR A 23 -25.13 -36.95 -4.01
N ALA A 24 -26.23 -37.13 -4.73
CA ALA A 24 -27.37 -37.90 -4.26
C ALA A 24 -26.87 -39.28 -3.81
N ILE A 25 -26.89 -39.53 -2.51
CA ILE A 25 -26.53 -40.82 -1.94
C ILE A 25 -27.71 -41.75 -2.24
N LYS A 26 -27.55 -42.63 -3.25
CA LYS A 26 -28.37 -43.83 -3.38
C LYS A 26 -28.11 -44.68 -2.14
N ARG A 27 -29.12 -44.80 -1.27
CA ARG A 27 -29.14 -45.80 -0.20
C ARG A 27 -29.09 -47.19 -0.84
N THR A 28 -28.04 -47.94 -0.57
CA THR A 28 -28.08 -49.41 -0.64
C THR A 28 -27.84 -49.95 0.75
N SER A 29 -28.79 -50.77 1.18
CA SER A 29 -28.83 -51.54 2.41
C SER A 29 -27.96 -52.80 2.33
N SER A 30 -27.66 -53.37 3.50
CA SER A 30 -27.04 -54.68 3.79
C SER A 30 -25.53 -54.80 3.54
N GLY A 31 -24.71 -55.37 4.43
CA GLY A 31 -24.94 -55.99 5.73
C GLY A 31 -23.62 -56.49 6.35
N GLY A 32 -23.65 -56.75 7.66
CA GLY A 32 -22.88 -57.82 8.31
C GLY A 32 -21.46 -57.50 8.84
N PRO A 33 -21.10 -57.96 10.06
CA PRO A 33 -19.97 -57.43 10.83
C PRO A 33 -18.78 -58.41 10.96
N LEU A 34 -17.56 -57.91 11.21
CA LEU A 34 -16.51 -58.74 11.84
C LEU A 34 -15.59 -57.91 12.76
N ARG A 35 -15.54 -58.40 14.01
CA ARG A 35 -14.62 -58.07 15.11
C ARG A 35 -13.15 -58.11 14.69
N ARG A 36 -12.32 -57.19 15.23
CA ARG A 36 -10.98 -57.55 15.72
C ARG A 36 -10.41 -56.55 16.74
N SER A 37 -10.29 -57.07 17.96
CA SER A 37 -9.16 -57.00 18.91
C SER A 37 -8.42 -55.67 19.11
N THR A 38 -8.63 -55.08 20.28
CA THR A 38 -7.84 -54.02 20.90
C THR A 38 -6.54 -54.59 21.48
N ARG A 39 -5.38 -54.04 21.08
CA ARG A 39 -4.11 -54.23 21.78
C ARG A 39 -3.55 -52.88 22.20
N ASN A 40 -3.52 -52.66 23.51
CA ASN A 40 -2.79 -51.60 24.20
C ASN A 40 -1.28 -51.79 24.01
N VAL A 41 -0.55 -50.71 23.68
CA VAL A 41 0.84 -50.49 24.07
C VAL A 41 1.03 -49.00 24.28
N GLY A 42 1.34 -48.61 25.52
CA GLY A 42 1.73 -47.26 25.91
C GLY A 42 3.20 -46.98 25.60
N GLY A 43 3.56 -45.70 25.57
CA GLY A 43 4.94 -45.24 25.40
C GLY A 43 5.00 -43.74 25.13
N GLN A 44 5.04 -42.94 26.20
CA GLN A 44 5.40 -41.52 26.15
C GLN A 44 6.93 -41.39 25.95
N PRO A 45 7.42 -40.58 25.00
CA PRO A 45 8.81 -40.13 25.01
C PRO A 45 8.95 -38.79 25.77
N ARG A 46 9.90 -38.77 26.71
CA ARG A 46 10.43 -37.58 27.40
C ARG A 46 11.05 -36.60 26.40
N ALA A 47 10.88 -35.32 26.68
CA ALA A 47 11.55 -34.22 26.00
C ALA A 47 13.04 -34.13 26.41
N PRO A 48 13.95 -33.78 25.49
CA PRO A 48 15.33 -33.46 25.85
C PRO A 48 15.47 -32.00 26.26
N ASP A 49 16.11 -31.79 27.41
CA ASP A 49 16.61 -30.50 27.89
C ASP A 49 17.71 -29.99 26.94
N GLY A 50 17.50 -28.78 26.42
CA GLY A 50 18.41 -28.10 25.52
C GLY A 50 19.06 -26.92 26.22
N ASP A 51 20.30 -27.12 26.69
CA ASP A 51 21.22 -26.07 27.10
C ASP A 51 21.58 -25.19 25.90
N GLY A 52 21.06 -23.96 25.90
CA GLY A 52 21.48 -22.90 24.99
C GLY A 52 22.84 -22.33 25.40
N PRO A 53 23.73 -21.99 24.45
CA PRO A 53 25.06 -21.51 24.77
C PRO A 53 24.99 -20.16 25.48
N ALA A 54 25.57 -20.12 26.69
CA ALA A 54 25.77 -18.91 27.47
C ALA A 54 26.52 -17.86 26.63
N VAL A 55 25.82 -16.77 26.28
CA VAL A 55 26.40 -15.59 25.66
C VAL A 55 27.43 -15.02 26.63
N SER A 56 28.71 -15.17 26.27
CA SER A 56 29.83 -14.76 27.12
C SER A 56 29.74 -13.26 27.44
N LYS A 57 29.79 -12.92 28.74
CA LYS A 57 29.87 -11.54 29.27
C LYS A 57 31.23 -10.88 28.99
N ARG A 58 31.89 -11.19 27.86
CA ARG A 58 33.27 -10.77 27.56
C ARG A 58 33.39 -9.58 26.61
N THR A 59 32.28 -9.03 26.11
CA THR A 59 32.29 -8.02 25.02
C THR A 59 32.20 -6.55 25.45
N TYR A 60 32.14 -6.22 26.74
CA TYR A 60 32.04 -4.80 27.18
C TYR A 60 33.38 -4.13 27.52
N ARG A 61 34.52 -4.71 27.14
CA ARG A 61 35.86 -4.17 27.48
C ARG A 61 36.28 -2.91 26.70
N GLY A 62 35.35 -2.25 25.99
CA GLY A 62 35.64 -1.11 25.13
C GLY A 62 34.60 0.02 25.18
N SER A 63 33.66 0.02 26.13
CA SER A 63 32.70 1.12 26.29
C SER A 63 33.19 2.17 27.28
N PHE A 64 33.01 3.45 26.96
CA PHE A 64 33.26 4.57 27.87
C PHE A 64 32.19 5.66 27.70
N GLN A 65 32.07 6.57 28.66
CA GLN A 65 31.22 7.75 28.52
C GLN A 65 32.07 9.00 28.27
N LEU A 66 31.60 9.85 27.36
CA LEU A 66 32.16 11.18 27.09
C LEU A 66 30.98 12.15 27.01
N ASP A 67 30.99 13.21 27.81
CA ASP A 67 29.91 14.20 27.94
C ASP A 67 28.52 13.58 28.22
N GLY A 68 28.48 12.53 29.04
CA GLY A 68 27.25 11.80 29.37
C GLY A 68 26.71 10.90 28.26
N VAL A 69 27.45 10.75 27.15
CA VAL A 69 27.05 9.91 26.00
C VAL A 69 27.88 8.62 25.94
N PRO A 70 27.26 7.44 25.80
CA PRO A 70 27.98 6.17 25.73
C PRO A 70 28.63 5.92 24.36
N TRP A 71 29.95 5.70 24.35
CA TRP A 71 30.76 5.32 23.21
C TRP A 71 31.27 3.88 23.33
N GLN A 72 31.46 3.20 22.20
CA GLN A 72 32.03 1.85 22.12
C GLN A 72 33.18 1.82 21.12
N ARG A 73 34.30 1.24 21.51
CA ARG A 73 35.44 0.98 20.61
C ARG A 73 35.25 -0.35 19.89
N HIS A 74 35.33 -0.31 18.57
CA HIS A 74 35.23 -1.46 17.67
C HIS A 74 36.49 -1.54 16.81
N ARG A 75 36.77 -2.72 16.24
CA ARG A 75 37.84 -2.93 15.27
C ARG A 75 37.22 -3.37 13.95
N ASP A 76 37.48 -2.65 12.88
CA ASP A 76 36.96 -3.01 11.56
C ASP A 76 37.66 -4.30 11.07
N PRO A 77 36.93 -5.40 10.78
CA PRO A 77 37.52 -6.67 10.39
C PRO A 77 38.28 -6.63 9.06
N LYS A 78 38.02 -5.64 8.19
CA LYS A 78 38.71 -5.52 6.90
C LYS A 78 40.03 -4.76 7.02
N SER A 79 40.03 -3.62 7.69
CA SER A 79 41.22 -2.77 7.80
C SER A 79 42.07 -3.06 9.04
N GLY A 80 41.52 -3.74 10.05
CA GLY A 80 42.17 -3.91 11.35
C GLY A 80 42.30 -2.62 12.16
N LYS A 81 41.76 -1.49 11.68
CA LYS A 81 41.78 -0.19 12.36
C LYS A 81 40.67 -0.12 13.42
N GLU A 82 40.96 0.57 14.52
CA GLU A 82 39.95 0.86 15.53
C GLU A 82 39.04 2.01 15.07
N TYR A 83 37.76 1.94 15.43
CA TYR A 83 36.81 3.03 15.27
C TYR A 83 35.90 3.11 16.50
N TYR A 84 35.36 4.29 16.75
CA TYR A 84 34.55 4.61 17.92
C TYR A 84 33.11 4.84 17.48
N PHE A 85 32.18 4.11 18.08
CA PHE A 85 30.75 4.17 17.77
C PHE A 85 29.96 4.77 18.93
N ASN A 86 29.25 5.86 18.67
CA ASN A 86 28.36 6.49 19.62
C ASN A 86 27.04 5.72 19.66
N VAL A 87 26.72 5.11 20.81
CA VAL A 87 25.54 4.24 20.92
C VAL A 87 24.24 5.05 20.89
N ALA A 88 24.26 6.31 21.35
CA ALA A 88 23.09 7.17 21.40
C ALA A 88 22.79 7.80 20.04
N THR A 89 23.79 8.40 19.38
CA THR A 89 23.61 9.12 18.10
C THR A 89 23.72 8.22 16.88
N LYS A 90 24.28 7.01 17.04
CA LYS A 90 24.60 6.06 15.95
C LYS A 90 25.66 6.57 14.98
N GLU A 91 26.47 7.54 15.40
CA GLU A 91 27.61 8.05 14.65
C GLU A 91 28.87 7.21 14.89
N SER A 92 29.77 7.19 13.92
CA SER A 92 31.07 6.51 14.01
C SER A 92 32.19 7.48 13.67
N ALA A 93 33.27 7.46 14.45
CA ALA A 93 34.47 8.25 14.25
C ALA A 93 35.71 7.33 14.20
N TRP A 94 36.69 7.66 13.36
CA TRP A 94 37.96 6.94 13.30
C TRP A 94 38.94 7.42 14.38
N ASP A 95 38.87 8.69 14.75
CA ASP A 95 39.65 9.28 15.83
C ASP A 95 38.97 9.06 17.19
N ASP A 96 39.78 8.88 18.24
CA ASP A 96 39.28 8.71 19.60
C ASP A 96 38.65 10.03 20.08
N PRO A 97 37.33 10.08 20.34
CA PRO A 97 36.66 11.32 20.72
C PRO A 97 37.17 11.89 22.04
N ARG A 98 37.84 11.08 22.89
CA ARG A 98 38.50 11.56 24.11
C ARG A 98 39.69 12.47 23.82
N ARG A 99 40.33 12.34 22.66
CA ARG A 99 41.51 13.12 22.28
C ARG A 99 41.11 14.57 21.98
N ALA A 100 40.06 14.77 21.19
CA ALA A 100 39.51 16.10 20.91
C ALA A 100 39.04 16.82 22.18
N ALA A 101 38.45 16.08 23.13
CA ALA A 101 38.05 16.63 24.43
C ALA A 101 39.25 17.10 25.26
N ARG A 102 40.36 16.35 25.26
CA ARG A 102 41.61 16.74 25.94
C ARG A 102 42.26 17.96 25.29
N GLU A 103 42.34 18.00 23.97
CA GLU A 103 42.92 19.14 23.23
C GLU A 103 42.12 20.42 23.48
N THR A 104 40.79 20.33 23.60
CA THR A 104 39.93 21.47 23.95
C THR A 104 40.17 21.94 25.39
N GLU A 105 40.40 21.02 26.32
CA GLU A 105 40.67 21.33 27.74
C GLU A 105 42.08 21.92 27.94
N GLU A 106 43.09 21.42 27.23
CA GLU A 106 44.45 21.96 27.24
C GLU A 106 44.51 23.36 26.61
N ALA A 107 43.79 23.60 25.51
CA ALA A 107 43.66 24.93 24.91
C ALA A 107 42.99 25.94 25.86
N ARG A 108 42.08 25.48 26.72
CA ARG A 108 41.48 26.32 27.78
C ARG A 108 42.43 26.63 28.93
N ARG A 109 43.37 25.75 29.22
CA ARG A 109 44.36 25.94 30.31
C ARG A 109 45.59 26.75 29.87
N GLY A 110 45.89 26.79 28.58
CA GLY A 110 47.06 27.48 28.01
C GLY A 110 46.88 28.96 27.62
N GLY A 111 45.97 29.71 28.25
CA GLY A 111 45.79 31.14 27.96
C GLY A 111 47.08 31.96 28.17
N PRO A 112 47.36 32.98 27.32
CA PRO A 112 48.68 33.62 27.24
C PRO A 112 48.96 34.46 28.48
N SER A 113 50.04 34.10 29.19
CA SER A 113 50.62 34.90 30.26
C SER A 113 51.76 35.75 29.71
N GLY A 114 51.63 37.08 29.77
CA GLY A 114 52.74 38.02 29.82
C GLY A 114 53.14 38.75 28.53
N ALA A 115 52.66 39.98 28.35
CA ALA A 115 53.40 41.08 27.73
C ALA A 115 52.80 42.42 28.18
N GLY A 116 53.52 43.14 29.06
CA GLY A 116 53.15 44.46 29.57
C GLY A 116 53.45 45.60 28.58
N PRO A 117 52.89 46.81 28.79
CA PRO A 117 53.15 47.96 27.95
C PRO A 117 54.23 48.87 28.55
N SER A 118 55.27 49.16 27.77
CA SER A 118 56.20 50.29 27.99
C SER A 118 56.13 51.21 26.77
N GLY A 119 55.97 52.51 27.04
CA GLY A 119 55.68 53.54 26.05
C GLY A 119 56.88 54.19 25.38
N ALA A 120 56.57 55.09 24.43
CA ALA A 120 57.40 56.21 23.99
C ALA A 120 56.49 57.23 23.27
N GLY A 121 56.67 58.53 23.56
CA GLY A 121 55.92 59.67 23.00
C GLY A 121 56.28 60.01 21.55
N PRO A 122 55.79 61.16 21.01
CA PRO A 122 56.51 62.41 21.28
C PRO A 122 55.65 63.69 21.45
N SER A 123 56.37 64.72 21.86
CA SER A 123 56.03 66.10 22.25
C SER A 123 55.44 67.00 21.15
N GLY A 124 54.72 68.05 21.56
CA GLY A 124 54.79 69.37 20.88
C GLY A 124 53.54 70.25 20.87
N ALA A 125 53.60 71.34 21.66
CA ALA A 125 52.93 72.65 21.51
C ALA A 125 51.45 72.83 21.96
N GLY A 126 51.26 73.64 23.02
CA GLY A 126 50.00 74.31 23.40
C GLY A 126 49.90 75.75 22.82
N PRO A 127 49.31 76.72 23.53
CA PRO A 127 47.93 76.78 24.04
C PRO A 127 47.24 78.14 23.73
N SER A 128 45.94 78.27 24.05
CA SER A 128 45.26 79.47 24.65
C SER A 128 43.92 79.89 24.01
N GLY A 129 42.96 80.28 24.86
CA GLY A 129 41.73 81.02 24.54
C GLY A 129 40.44 80.27 24.93
N ALA A 130 39.92 80.35 26.14
CA ALA A 130 39.16 81.44 26.78
C ALA A 130 37.75 81.68 26.18
N GLY A 131 36.70 81.49 27.01
CA GLY A 131 35.47 82.27 26.96
C GLY A 131 34.13 81.49 26.94
N PRO A 132 33.06 81.97 27.60
CA PRO A 132 32.03 81.13 28.24
C PRO A 132 30.59 81.37 27.72
N SER A 133 29.58 80.82 28.44
CA SER A 133 28.13 81.12 28.40
C SER A 133 27.37 80.64 27.15
N GLY A 134 26.12 80.21 27.17
CA GLY A 134 25.04 80.16 28.16
C GLY A 134 23.76 79.70 27.41
N ASP A 135 22.68 79.49 28.15
CA ASP A 135 21.29 79.47 27.68
C ASP A 135 20.71 78.18 27.05
N THR A 136 19.93 77.49 27.90
CA THR A 136 18.62 76.92 27.52
C THR A 136 17.60 78.09 27.52
N PRO A 137 16.48 78.09 26.76
CA PRO A 137 15.32 77.26 27.13
C PRO A 137 14.29 76.90 26.02
N ARG A 138 13.32 76.06 26.46
CA ARG A 138 11.87 76.11 26.18
C ARG A 138 11.25 75.46 24.93
N VAL A 139 10.65 74.30 25.22
CA VAL A 139 9.26 73.87 24.96
C VAL A 139 8.31 74.91 24.31
N VAL A 140 7.71 74.54 23.17
CA VAL A 140 6.41 75.06 22.70
C VAL A 140 5.53 73.90 22.21
N LYS A 141 4.43 73.65 22.92
CA LYS A 141 3.23 72.94 22.45
C LYS A 141 2.45 73.85 21.51
N ARG A 142 1.83 73.32 20.45
CA ARG A 142 0.68 73.95 19.77
C ARG A 142 -0.54 73.02 19.76
N PRO A 143 -1.75 73.57 20.03
CA PRO A 143 -3.01 72.85 19.97
C PRO A 143 -3.62 72.91 18.56
N GLY A 144 -4.57 72.01 18.31
CA GLY A 144 -5.25 71.87 17.02
C GLY A 144 -6.36 72.88 16.79
N ASP A 145 -6.94 72.81 15.59
CA ASP A 145 -8.33 73.15 15.28
C ASP A 145 -8.72 72.50 13.93
N ALA A 146 -9.81 71.73 13.95
CA ALA A 146 -10.66 71.43 12.81
C ALA A 146 -11.84 72.44 12.83
N PRO A 147 -12.88 72.39 11.97
CA PRO A 147 -13.15 71.55 10.79
C PRO A 147 -13.70 72.34 9.57
N ARG A 148 -13.92 71.68 8.43
CA ARG A 148 -15.10 71.90 7.54
C ARG A 148 -15.19 70.84 6.43
N HIS A 149 -16.32 70.16 6.40
CA HIS A 149 -16.88 69.39 5.28
C HIS A 149 -17.39 70.35 4.18
N PRO A 150 -17.50 69.90 2.91
CA PRO A 150 -18.80 69.39 2.45
C PRO A 150 -18.79 68.22 1.44
N LYS A 151 -19.85 67.40 1.54
CA LYS A 151 -20.70 66.79 0.49
C LYS A 151 -20.04 65.90 -0.56
N SER A 152 -20.15 64.57 -0.43
CA SER A 152 -21.26 63.72 -0.91
C SER A 152 -21.27 63.51 -2.43
N ALA A 153 -20.59 62.45 -2.87
CA ALA A 153 -20.93 61.72 -4.08
C ALA A 153 -20.99 60.23 -3.73
N VAL A 154 -22.19 59.68 -3.89
CA VAL A 154 -22.51 58.27 -3.77
C VAL A 154 -21.82 57.54 -4.92
N ASP A 155 -20.85 56.68 -4.61
CA ASP A 155 -20.38 55.67 -5.57
C ASP A 155 -20.33 54.31 -4.88
N SER A 156 -21.46 53.61 -4.97
CA SER A 156 -21.62 52.23 -4.58
C SER A 156 -21.01 51.31 -5.64
N ARG A 157 -19.69 51.12 -5.59
CA ARG A 157 -18.99 49.98 -6.21
C ARG A 157 -17.81 49.57 -5.34
N HIS A 158 -18.03 48.59 -4.45
CA HIS A 158 -16.96 47.80 -3.88
C HIS A 158 -16.42 46.85 -4.96
N PRO A 159 -15.13 46.91 -5.36
CA PRO A 159 -14.51 45.79 -6.06
C PRO A 159 -14.04 44.81 -4.99
N ALA A 160 -14.85 43.78 -4.75
CA ALA A 160 -14.43 42.54 -4.09
C ALA A 160 -13.57 41.72 -5.07
N GLU A 161 -12.43 42.26 -5.49
CA GLU A 161 -11.48 41.61 -6.38
C GLU A 161 -10.06 41.96 -5.92
N LYS A 162 -9.42 41.05 -5.18
CA LYS A 162 -7.96 40.80 -5.14
C LYS A 162 -7.54 40.00 -3.89
N TRP A 163 -7.99 38.75 -3.71
CA TRP A 163 -7.27 37.79 -2.84
C TRP A 163 -7.39 36.32 -3.26
N TYR A 164 -7.81 36.04 -4.50
CA TYR A 164 -7.56 34.77 -5.16
C TYR A 164 -6.76 35.03 -6.43
N GLY A 165 -5.44 34.86 -6.35
CA GLY A 165 -4.61 34.80 -7.53
C GLY A 165 -4.99 33.55 -8.33
N SER A 166 -5.83 33.71 -9.36
CA SER A 166 -5.98 32.74 -10.44
C SER A 166 -4.67 32.73 -11.23
N GLY A 167 -3.67 32.03 -10.70
CA GLY A 167 -2.43 31.79 -11.40
C GLY A 167 -2.70 30.87 -12.58
N ASP A 168 -2.77 31.46 -13.77
CA ASP A 168 -2.56 30.75 -15.02
C ASP A 168 -1.17 30.09 -14.98
N GLN A 169 -1.15 28.81 -14.60
CA GLN A 169 0.10 28.04 -14.48
C GLN A 169 0.60 27.50 -15.82
N THR A 170 -0.07 27.77 -16.95
CA THR A 170 0.49 27.36 -18.25
C THR A 170 1.70 28.20 -18.66
N SER A 171 1.93 29.34 -17.99
CA SER A 171 3.09 30.19 -18.19
C SER A 171 4.07 30.18 -16.99
N ARG A 172 4.11 29.12 -16.18
CA ARG A 172 5.14 29.02 -15.12
C ARG A 172 6.51 29.01 -15.80
N ARG A 173 7.15 30.19 -15.83
CA ARG A 173 8.55 30.34 -16.19
C ARG A 173 9.35 29.33 -15.36
N PRO A 174 10.38 28.69 -15.94
CA PRO A 174 11.27 27.84 -15.17
C PRO A 174 11.63 28.55 -13.87
N MET A 175 11.37 27.91 -12.75
CA MET A 175 11.57 28.48 -11.41
C MET A 175 12.99 29.04 -11.37
N ASP A 176 13.10 30.36 -11.22
CA ASP A 176 14.40 31.02 -11.15
C ASP A 176 15.20 30.37 -10.01
N ALA A 177 16.50 30.16 -10.22
CA ALA A 177 17.41 29.64 -9.21
C ALA A 177 17.28 30.42 -7.88
N ARG A 178 16.94 31.71 -7.95
CA ARG A 178 16.64 32.55 -6.78
C ARG A 178 15.39 32.12 -6.03
N GLU A 179 14.28 31.83 -6.72
CA GLU A 179 13.04 31.36 -6.11
C GLU A 179 13.22 29.95 -5.51
N ALA A 180 13.91 29.06 -6.23
CA ALA A 180 14.24 27.73 -5.72
C ALA A 180 15.09 27.80 -4.43
N PHE A 181 16.03 28.75 -4.38
CA PHE A 181 16.83 29.02 -3.19
C PHE A 181 15.98 29.57 -2.04
N GLN A 182 15.07 30.52 -2.30
CA GLN A 182 14.15 31.06 -1.30
C GLN A 182 13.24 29.99 -0.71
N ARG A 183 12.58 29.17 -1.54
CA ARG A 183 11.74 28.06 -1.06
C ARG A 183 12.52 27.04 -0.22
N LYS A 184 13.79 26.78 -0.59
CA LYS A 184 14.68 25.91 0.19
C LYS A 184 15.07 26.56 1.53
N ALA A 185 15.28 27.87 1.56
CA ALA A 185 15.52 28.62 2.79
C ALA A 185 14.30 28.60 3.71
N GLU A 186 13.10 28.90 3.19
CA GLU A 186 11.83 28.81 3.92
C GLU A 186 11.57 27.40 4.47
N ALA A 187 11.81 26.36 3.67
CA ALA A 187 11.69 24.98 4.14
C ALA A 187 12.67 24.67 5.29
N ARG A 188 13.91 25.17 5.22
CA ARG A 188 14.89 25.04 6.32
C ARG A 188 14.44 25.80 7.56
N GLU A 189 13.88 26.99 7.40
CA GLU A 189 13.33 27.77 8.52
C GLU A 189 12.13 27.07 9.16
N ARG A 190 11.20 26.51 8.39
CA ARG A 190 10.09 25.69 8.93
C ARG A 190 10.60 24.49 9.73
N VAL A 191 11.65 23.81 9.25
CA VAL A 191 12.28 22.71 10.00
C VAL A 191 12.95 23.20 11.28
N ARG A 192 13.65 24.35 11.24
CA ARG A 192 14.25 24.97 12.44
C ARG A 192 13.17 25.39 13.44
N ALA A 193 12.09 26.00 12.98
CA ALA A 193 10.94 26.40 13.80
C ALA A 193 10.29 25.18 14.45
N ALA A 194 10.06 24.10 13.69
CA ALA A 194 9.53 22.83 14.22
C ALA A 194 10.45 22.21 15.27
N LYS A 195 11.77 22.22 15.05
CA LYS A 195 12.76 21.75 16.04
C LYS A 195 12.80 22.62 17.28
N LYS A 196 12.73 23.95 17.14
CA LYS A 196 12.68 24.90 18.25
C LYS A 196 11.42 24.70 19.08
N LEU A 197 10.27 24.49 18.42
CA LEU A 197 9.01 24.16 19.08
C LEU A 197 9.10 22.81 19.81
N GLU A 198 9.69 21.79 19.19
CA GLU A 198 9.89 20.49 19.85
C GLU A 198 10.84 20.60 21.06
N ALA A 199 11.91 21.40 20.95
CA ALA A 199 12.81 21.68 22.07
C ALA A 199 12.10 22.45 23.20
N ALA A 200 11.30 23.47 22.87
CA ALA A 200 10.49 24.19 23.84
C ALA A 200 9.46 23.28 24.53
N ARG A 201 8.83 22.37 23.77
CA ARG A 201 7.93 21.34 24.33
C ARG A 201 8.65 20.41 25.30
N ARG A 202 9.85 19.94 24.94
CA ARG A 202 10.67 19.11 25.84
C ARG A 202 11.08 19.88 27.10
N ALA A 203 11.41 21.17 26.97
CA ALA A 203 11.72 22.03 28.11
C ALA A 203 10.50 22.23 29.03
N ALA A 204 9.28 22.24 28.48
CA ALA A 204 8.03 22.28 29.23
C ALA A 204 7.59 20.90 29.80
N GLY A 205 8.44 19.86 29.72
CA GLY A 205 8.11 18.52 30.22
C GLY A 205 7.14 17.73 29.33
N ALA A 206 6.77 18.24 28.15
CA ALA A 206 5.88 17.51 27.25
C ALA A 206 6.65 16.36 26.57
N PRO A 207 6.09 15.14 26.54
CA PRO A 207 6.66 14.02 25.80
C PRO A 207 6.66 14.33 24.30
N PRO A 208 7.51 13.64 23.52
CA PRO A 208 7.56 13.84 22.07
C PRO A 208 6.18 13.59 21.45
N ALA A 209 5.78 14.49 20.56
CA ALA A 209 4.50 14.38 19.87
C ALA A 209 4.43 13.05 19.08
N PRO A 210 3.26 12.39 19.04
CA PRO A 210 3.09 11.15 18.30
C PRO A 210 3.43 11.37 16.82
N LYS A 211 4.45 10.67 16.33
CA LYS A 211 4.89 10.76 14.93
C LYS A 211 3.83 10.20 13.99
N ARG A 212 3.40 10.99 13.00
CA ARG A 212 2.40 10.60 11.97
C ARG A 212 2.77 9.32 11.22
N HIS A 213 4.04 9.17 10.89
CA HIS A 213 4.57 8.08 10.07
C HIS A 213 5.29 7.00 10.91
N GLY A 214 4.89 6.82 12.15
CA GLY A 214 5.43 5.77 13.02
C GLY A 214 4.77 4.41 12.76
N GLY A 215 5.57 3.35 12.78
CA GLY A 215 5.10 1.96 12.78
C GLY A 215 3.88 1.63 13.66
N PRO A 216 3.72 2.17 14.89
CA PRO A 216 2.58 1.80 15.75
C PRO A 216 1.20 2.17 15.20
N PHE A 217 1.07 3.27 14.44
CA PHE A 217 -0.24 3.69 13.90
C PHE A 217 -0.65 2.84 12.70
N PHE A 218 0.30 2.52 11.83
CA PHE A 218 0.06 1.57 10.76
C PHE A 218 -0.26 0.18 11.30
N VAL A 219 0.48 -0.30 12.31
CA VAL A 219 0.16 -1.57 12.98
C VAL A 219 -1.27 -1.54 13.53
N SER A 220 -1.70 -0.42 14.13
CA SER A 220 -3.08 -0.25 14.58
C SER A 220 -4.08 -0.33 13.42
N GLY A 221 -3.78 0.29 12.28
CA GLY A 221 -4.58 0.19 11.07
C GLY A 221 -4.67 -1.23 10.50
N VAL A 222 -3.55 -1.94 10.45
CA VAL A 222 -3.50 -3.36 10.03
C VAL A 222 -4.29 -4.25 10.98
N VAL A 223 -4.15 -4.04 12.29
CA VAL A 223 -4.93 -4.78 13.30
C VAL A 223 -6.42 -4.51 13.11
N ALA A 224 -6.82 -3.25 12.91
CA ALA A 224 -8.22 -2.90 12.65
C ALA A 224 -8.75 -3.62 11.39
N VAL A 225 -8.02 -3.53 10.27
CA VAL A 225 -8.39 -4.22 9.02
C VAL A 225 -8.46 -5.73 9.21
N PHE A 226 -7.51 -6.33 9.94
CA PHE A 226 -7.52 -7.75 10.25
C PHE A 226 -8.74 -8.12 11.09
N THR A 227 -9.06 -7.36 12.14
CA THR A 227 -10.23 -7.59 12.99
C THR A 227 -11.53 -7.49 12.17
N PHE A 228 -11.71 -6.45 11.36
CA PHE A 228 -12.88 -6.32 10.49
C PHE A 228 -12.97 -7.45 9.47
N SER A 229 -11.85 -7.88 8.91
CA SER A 229 -11.80 -9.00 7.98
C SER A 229 -12.15 -10.33 8.68
N VAL A 230 -11.66 -10.57 9.90
CA VAL A 230 -12.03 -11.75 10.69
C VAL A 230 -13.53 -11.74 11.01
N LEU A 231 -14.07 -10.62 11.51
CA LEU A 231 -15.50 -10.48 11.80
C LEU A 231 -16.35 -10.71 10.54
N SER A 232 -15.98 -10.10 9.42
CA SER A 232 -16.68 -10.27 8.14
C SER A 232 -16.61 -11.72 7.65
N SER A 233 -15.48 -12.40 7.87
CA SER A 233 -15.32 -13.82 7.53
C SER A 233 -16.22 -14.71 8.39
N VAL A 234 -16.33 -14.42 9.69
CA VAL A 234 -17.23 -15.13 10.62
C VAL A 234 -18.69 -14.93 10.20
N VAL A 235 -19.10 -13.69 9.90
CA VAL A 235 -20.47 -13.39 9.42
C VAL A 235 -20.76 -14.08 8.09
N ALA A 236 -19.83 -14.00 7.13
CA ALA A 236 -19.95 -14.67 5.83
C ALA A 236 -20.13 -16.19 5.99
N TRP A 237 -19.38 -16.79 6.91
CA TRP A 237 -19.49 -18.20 7.24
C TRP A 237 -20.81 -18.52 7.95
N LEU A 238 -21.24 -17.73 8.93
CA LEU A 238 -22.52 -17.90 9.62
C LEU A 238 -23.71 -17.84 8.65
N VAL A 239 -23.75 -16.84 7.76
CA VAL A 239 -24.80 -16.71 6.75
C VAL A 239 -24.88 -17.95 5.85
N ARG A 240 -23.73 -18.52 5.49
CA ARG A 240 -23.68 -19.76 4.71
C ARG A 240 -24.18 -20.96 5.51
N SER A 241 -23.74 -21.11 6.75
CA SER A 241 -24.17 -22.19 7.64
C SER A 241 -25.69 -22.14 7.86
N VAL A 242 -26.26 -20.95 8.11
CA VAL A 242 -27.70 -20.76 8.26
C VAL A 242 -28.45 -21.12 6.97
N ARG A 243 -27.95 -20.72 5.80
CA ARG A 243 -28.55 -21.10 4.51
C ARG A 243 -28.52 -22.60 4.27
N ALA A 244 -27.39 -23.26 4.60
CA ALA A 244 -27.26 -24.69 4.49
C ALA A 244 -28.28 -25.41 5.40
N VAL A 245 -28.40 -24.99 6.65
CA VAL A 245 -29.40 -25.53 7.59
C VAL A 245 -30.82 -25.31 7.09
N ARG A 246 -31.17 -24.10 6.63
CA ARG A 246 -32.49 -23.81 6.05
C ARG A 246 -32.80 -24.68 4.84
N SER A 247 -31.82 -24.91 3.96
CA SER A 247 -32.00 -25.78 2.79
C SER A 247 -32.21 -27.25 3.15
N MET A 248 -31.68 -27.71 4.30
CA MET A 248 -31.89 -29.08 4.78
C MET A 248 -33.27 -29.29 5.41
N ARG A 249 -33.87 -28.25 6.01
CA ARG A 249 -35.17 -28.35 6.68
C ARG A 249 -36.38 -28.36 5.72
N GLY A 250 -36.16 -28.07 4.43
CA GLY A 250 -37.22 -28.00 3.43
C GLY A 250 -38.23 -26.87 3.69
N PRO A 251 -39.07 -26.53 2.69
CA PRO A 251 -40.04 -25.43 2.81
C PRO A 251 -41.21 -25.68 3.79
N GLY A 252 -41.38 -26.90 4.33
CA GLY A 252 -42.51 -27.27 5.20
C GLY A 252 -42.19 -27.51 6.69
N GLY A 253 -40.95 -27.30 7.14
CA GLY A 253 -40.48 -27.84 8.43
C GLY A 253 -40.75 -27.03 9.71
N THR A 254 -41.61 -26.01 9.73
CA THR A 254 -41.58 -24.98 10.81
C THR A 254 -42.80 -24.82 11.72
N GLN A 255 -43.71 -25.79 11.90
CA GLN A 255 -44.86 -25.54 12.80
C GLN A 255 -45.20 -26.57 13.89
N ALA A 256 -44.51 -27.70 14.04
CA ALA A 256 -45.00 -28.75 14.93
C ALA A 256 -44.43 -28.81 16.37
N ALA A 257 -43.64 -27.85 16.85
CA ALA A 257 -43.04 -27.94 18.19
C ALA A 257 -43.40 -26.75 19.09
N GLY A 258 -44.68 -26.67 19.48
CA GLY A 258 -45.10 -25.95 20.67
C GLY A 258 -45.01 -26.86 21.89
N GLY A 259 -44.39 -26.38 22.97
CA GLY A 259 -44.48 -26.99 24.30
C GLY A 259 -43.19 -27.64 24.81
N GLY A 260 -42.24 -26.83 25.28
CA GLY A 260 -41.07 -27.33 26.00
C GLY A 260 -40.14 -26.19 26.39
N VAL A 261 -40.37 -25.59 27.56
CA VAL A 261 -39.64 -24.44 28.11
C VAL A 261 -38.30 -24.88 28.73
N ASP A 262 -37.49 -25.64 27.99
CA ASP A 262 -36.10 -25.87 28.36
C ASP A 262 -35.22 -24.94 27.52
N GLY A 263 -34.71 -23.89 28.16
CA GLY A 263 -34.15 -22.66 27.58
C GLY A 263 -32.87 -22.78 26.73
N SER A 264 -32.55 -23.95 26.19
CA SER A 264 -31.51 -24.09 25.17
C SER A 264 -32.14 -24.09 23.79
N ASP A 265 -32.00 -22.97 23.04
CA ASP A 265 -32.45 -22.86 21.65
C ASP A 265 -31.87 -24.02 20.81
N PRO A 266 -32.69 -25.00 20.38
CA PRO A 266 -32.22 -26.18 19.66
C PRO A 266 -31.50 -25.81 18.35
N LEU A 267 -31.78 -24.63 17.79
CA LEU A 267 -31.06 -24.09 16.64
C LEU A 267 -29.58 -23.80 16.99
N ALA A 268 -29.30 -23.26 18.16
CA ALA A 268 -27.94 -22.91 18.58
C ALA A 268 -27.08 -24.17 18.79
N VAL A 269 -27.67 -25.24 19.33
CA VAL A 269 -26.99 -26.54 19.50
C VAL A 269 -26.68 -27.18 18.14
N GLU A 270 -27.65 -27.20 17.23
CA GLU A 270 -27.47 -27.72 15.88
C GLU A 270 -26.43 -26.92 15.09
N LEU A 271 -26.45 -25.59 15.20
CA LEU A 271 -25.45 -24.70 14.58
C LEU A 271 -24.05 -24.95 15.12
N ARG A 272 -23.85 -25.16 16.43
CA ARG A 272 -22.53 -25.47 17.02
C ARG A 272 -21.99 -26.83 16.54
N ALA A 273 -22.83 -27.86 16.49
CA ALA A 273 -22.43 -29.18 16.00
C ALA A 273 -22.08 -29.15 14.50
N LEU A 274 -22.91 -28.45 13.70
CA LEU A 274 -22.65 -28.25 12.28
C LEU A 274 -21.39 -27.40 12.06
N ALA A 275 -21.15 -26.41 12.90
CA ALA A 275 -19.97 -25.56 12.85
C ALA A 275 -18.67 -26.36 12.98
N GLY A 276 -18.55 -27.15 14.05
CA GLY A 276 -17.36 -27.95 14.32
C GLY A 276 -17.09 -28.97 13.21
N THR A 277 -18.14 -29.66 12.73
CA THR A 277 -18.00 -30.66 11.67
C THR A 277 -17.66 -30.04 10.31
N GLN A 278 -18.24 -28.90 9.96
CA GLN A 278 -17.94 -28.18 8.71
C GLN A 278 -16.52 -27.62 8.73
N LEU A 279 -16.09 -27.03 9.86
CA LEU A 279 -14.74 -26.50 10.01
C LEU A 279 -13.69 -27.62 9.89
N ALA A 280 -13.89 -28.75 10.57
CA ALA A 280 -13.01 -29.91 10.47
C ALA A 280 -12.95 -30.48 9.04
N LYS A 281 -14.11 -30.62 8.37
CA LYS A 281 -14.19 -31.06 6.97
C LYS A 281 -13.48 -30.09 6.03
N TRP A 282 -13.65 -28.78 6.25
CA TRP A 282 -12.98 -27.75 5.48
C TRP A 282 -11.45 -27.82 5.65
N PHE A 283 -10.94 -27.87 6.89
CA PHE A 283 -9.50 -28.02 7.16
C PHE A 283 -8.91 -29.28 6.51
N LYS A 284 -9.61 -30.41 6.62
CA LYS A 284 -9.19 -31.68 5.99
C LYS A 284 -9.09 -31.54 4.47
N ARG A 285 -10.11 -30.96 3.81
CA ARG A 285 -10.13 -30.73 2.36
C ARG A 285 -9.04 -29.77 1.90
N THR A 286 -8.82 -28.69 2.65
CA THR A 286 -7.76 -27.72 2.37
C THR A 286 -6.39 -28.39 2.45
N LYS A 287 -6.14 -29.17 3.52
CA LYS A 287 -4.91 -29.93 3.69
C LYS A 287 -4.68 -30.93 2.56
N GLU A 288 -5.73 -31.66 2.14
CA GLU A 288 -5.67 -32.60 1.01
C GLU A 288 -5.43 -31.90 -0.33
N ARG A 289 -6.06 -30.73 -0.56
CA ARG A 289 -5.81 -29.90 -1.75
C ARG A 289 -4.36 -29.42 -1.80
N LEU A 290 -3.84 -28.92 -0.68
CA LEU A 290 -2.44 -28.48 -0.58
C LEU A 290 -1.48 -29.64 -0.84
N ARG A 291 -1.70 -30.80 -0.21
CA ARG A 291 -0.90 -32.01 -0.45
C ARG A 291 -0.91 -32.44 -1.92
N ARG A 292 -2.07 -32.39 -2.59
CA ARG A 292 -2.16 -32.69 -4.03
C ARG A 292 -1.35 -31.69 -4.87
N LYS A 293 -1.44 -30.40 -4.60
CA LYS A 293 -0.66 -29.37 -5.32
C LYS A 293 0.85 -29.51 -5.08
N MET A 294 1.26 -29.82 -3.85
CA MET A 294 2.67 -30.09 -3.54
C MET A 294 3.18 -31.33 -4.27
N ARG A 295 2.37 -32.40 -4.40
CA ARG A 295 2.71 -33.57 -5.22
C ARG A 295 2.82 -33.22 -6.70
N GLN A 296 1.86 -32.50 -7.26
CA GLN A 296 1.91 -32.04 -8.65
C GLN A 296 3.15 -31.18 -8.94
N LEU A 297 3.55 -30.33 -7.98
CA LEU A 297 4.77 -29.53 -8.11
C LEU A 297 6.03 -30.41 -8.01
N ALA A 298 6.06 -31.38 -7.11
CA ALA A 298 7.17 -32.31 -6.98
C ALA A 298 7.32 -33.19 -8.24
N GLU A 299 6.22 -33.68 -8.79
CA GLU A 299 6.15 -34.40 -10.08
C GLU A 299 6.67 -33.52 -11.22
N LEU A 300 6.21 -32.26 -11.33
CA LEU A 300 6.72 -31.32 -12.32
C LEU A 300 8.23 -31.08 -12.19
N VAL A 301 8.74 -30.91 -10.96
CA VAL A 301 10.17 -30.72 -10.72
C VAL A 301 10.96 -31.97 -11.12
N ALA A 302 10.44 -33.17 -10.85
CA ALA A 302 11.05 -34.42 -11.28
C ALA A 302 11.05 -34.55 -12.81
N ASP A 303 9.95 -34.22 -13.47
CA ASP A 303 9.81 -34.23 -14.94
C ASP A 303 10.73 -33.23 -15.64
N VAL A 304 10.91 -32.04 -15.04
CA VAL A 304 11.85 -31.04 -15.54
C VAL A 304 13.29 -31.51 -15.35
N LYS A 305 13.63 -32.11 -14.20
CA LYS A 305 14.96 -32.66 -13.94
C LYS A 305 15.30 -33.85 -14.85
N SER A 306 14.32 -34.64 -15.25
CA SER A 306 14.50 -35.78 -16.17
C SER A 306 14.55 -35.37 -17.65
N SER A 307 14.51 -34.07 -17.95
CA SER A 307 14.51 -33.58 -19.32
C SER A 307 15.85 -33.81 -20.01
N ARG A 308 15.80 -34.26 -21.27
CA ARG A 308 17.01 -34.59 -22.05
C ARG A 308 17.73 -33.35 -22.58
N SER A 309 17.05 -32.20 -22.62
CA SER A 309 17.57 -30.92 -23.11
C SER A 309 16.90 -29.74 -22.40
N GLY A 310 17.50 -28.56 -22.53
CA GLY A 310 16.89 -27.32 -22.05
C GLY A 310 15.56 -27.00 -22.75
N SER A 311 15.41 -27.35 -24.02
CA SER A 311 14.16 -27.15 -24.78
C SER A 311 13.03 -28.07 -24.29
N ASP A 312 13.32 -29.34 -23.97
CA ASP A 312 12.35 -30.27 -23.37
C ASP A 312 11.92 -29.80 -21.98
N ALA A 313 12.87 -29.37 -21.15
CA ALA A 313 12.58 -28.77 -19.84
C ALA A 313 11.66 -27.55 -19.97
N PHE A 314 11.96 -26.65 -20.92
CA PHE A 314 11.14 -25.47 -21.18
C PHE A 314 9.74 -25.83 -21.69
N ALA A 315 9.60 -26.82 -22.58
CA ALA A 315 8.31 -27.28 -23.08
C ALA A 315 7.44 -27.84 -21.94
N LYS A 316 8.01 -28.67 -21.04
CA LYS A 316 7.32 -29.19 -19.85
C LYS A 316 6.88 -28.08 -18.90
N ILE A 317 7.76 -27.12 -18.62
CA ILE A 317 7.42 -25.94 -17.80
C ILE A 317 6.30 -25.13 -18.46
N SER A 318 6.38 -24.88 -19.76
CA SER A 318 5.38 -24.12 -20.51
C SER A 318 4.00 -24.81 -20.51
N CYS A 319 3.97 -26.14 -20.66
CA CYS A 319 2.75 -26.94 -20.53
C CYS A 319 2.15 -26.84 -19.12
N ALA A 320 2.98 -26.98 -18.09
CA ALA A 320 2.54 -26.87 -16.70
C ALA A 320 2.00 -25.47 -16.36
N ILE A 321 2.65 -24.41 -16.85
CA ILE A 321 2.18 -23.03 -16.73
C ILE A 321 0.81 -22.88 -17.41
N THR A 322 0.66 -23.39 -18.63
CA THR A 322 -0.61 -23.31 -19.37
C THR A 322 -1.75 -24.06 -18.64
N ASN A 323 -1.44 -25.20 -18.00
CA ASN A 323 -2.40 -25.92 -17.17
C ASN A 323 -2.74 -25.17 -15.88
N ALA A 324 -1.75 -24.55 -15.23
CA ALA A 324 -1.95 -23.74 -14.03
C ALA A 324 -2.81 -22.50 -14.31
N GLU A 325 -2.80 -21.98 -15.53
CA GLU A 325 -3.57 -20.81 -15.92
C GLU A 325 -5.05 -21.04 -16.05
N ARG A 326 -5.42 -22.24 -16.48
CA ARG A 326 -6.82 -22.67 -16.54
C ARG A 326 -7.35 -23.03 -15.14
N ALA A 327 -6.47 -23.05 -14.15
CA ALA A 327 -6.84 -23.43 -12.80
C ALA A 327 -7.66 -22.30 -12.14
N PRO A 328 -8.85 -22.59 -11.58
CA PRO A 328 -9.68 -21.59 -10.89
C PRO A 328 -8.97 -20.94 -9.69
N GLU A 329 -7.91 -21.58 -9.18
CA GLU A 329 -7.02 -21.05 -8.16
C GLU A 329 -6.24 -19.84 -8.63
N LEU A 330 -5.86 -19.76 -9.91
CA LEU A 330 -5.13 -18.61 -10.42
C LEU A 330 -6.02 -17.36 -10.45
N ALA A 331 -7.28 -17.51 -10.88
CA ALA A 331 -8.26 -16.44 -10.77
C ALA A 331 -8.55 -16.08 -9.30
N ALA A 332 -8.48 -17.04 -8.37
CA ALA A 332 -8.56 -16.76 -6.93
C ALA A 332 -7.39 -15.91 -6.43
N LEU A 333 -6.18 -16.24 -6.89
CA LEU A 333 -4.97 -15.49 -6.58
C LEU A 333 -5.08 -14.07 -7.12
N GLY A 334 -5.52 -13.88 -8.37
CA GLY A 334 -5.73 -12.55 -8.95
C GLY A 334 -6.67 -11.68 -8.10
N ARG A 335 -7.81 -12.25 -7.68
CA ARG A 335 -8.76 -11.59 -6.76
C ARG A 335 -8.14 -11.23 -5.42
N PHE A 336 -7.39 -12.15 -4.83
CA PHE A 336 -6.73 -11.93 -3.54
C PHE A 336 -5.67 -10.81 -3.65
N LEU A 337 -4.87 -10.81 -4.71
CA LEU A 337 -3.86 -9.78 -4.93
C LEU A 337 -4.49 -8.40 -5.09
N ILE A 338 -5.58 -8.27 -5.85
CA ILE A 338 -6.36 -7.02 -5.90
C ILE A 338 -6.91 -6.64 -4.53
N ALA A 339 -7.43 -7.60 -3.76
CA ALA A 339 -7.92 -7.34 -2.40
C ALA A 339 -6.85 -6.79 -1.45
N THR A 340 -5.57 -7.18 -1.62
CA THR A 340 -4.48 -6.65 -0.79
C THR A 340 -4.34 -5.13 -0.90
N TYR A 341 -4.63 -4.55 -2.08
CA TYR A 341 -4.68 -3.10 -2.27
C TYR A 341 -5.73 -2.43 -1.39
N TYR A 342 -6.96 -2.93 -1.42
CA TYR A 342 -8.05 -2.36 -0.63
C TYR A 342 -7.83 -2.51 0.86
N PHE A 343 -7.28 -3.65 1.31
CA PHE A 343 -6.89 -3.82 2.70
C PHE A 343 -5.81 -2.83 3.11
N ASN A 344 -4.78 -2.61 2.28
CA ASN A 344 -3.75 -1.61 2.56
C ASN A 344 -4.34 -0.20 2.60
N LEU A 345 -5.18 0.16 1.63
CA LEU A 345 -5.81 1.48 1.56
C LEU A 345 -6.66 1.76 2.81
N CYS A 346 -7.43 0.78 3.27
CA CYS A 346 -8.19 0.90 4.49
C CYS A 346 -7.29 0.97 5.73
N ALA A 347 -6.19 0.21 5.77
CA ALA A 347 -5.22 0.27 6.85
C ALA A 347 -4.60 1.67 6.97
N ASP A 348 -4.34 2.34 5.84
CA ASP A 348 -3.84 3.72 5.82
C ASP A 348 -4.87 4.70 6.39
N LYS A 349 -6.15 4.56 6.01
CA LYS A 349 -7.24 5.39 6.55
C LYS A 349 -7.46 5.17 8.05
N TYR A 350 -7.39 3.93 8.52
CA TYR A 350 -7.45 3.63 9.95
C TYR A 350 -6.23 4.11 10.72
N GLY A 351 -5.03 3.98 10.14
CA GLY A 351 -3.80 4.50 10.73
C GLY A 351 -3.85 6.02 10.87
N GLU A 352 -4.36 6.73 9.87
CA GLU A 352 -4.58 8.17 9.93
C GLU A 352 -5.62 8.54 10.99
N TYR A 353 -6.76 7.84 11.05
CA TYR A 353 -7.77 8.03 12.08
C TYR A 353 -7.19 7.85 13.49
N ALA A 354 -6.49 6.73 13.74
CA ALA A 354 -5.87 6.43 15.03
C ALA A 354 -4.79 7.45 15.41
N TRP A 355 -4.01 7.93 14.43
CA TRP A 355 -3.04 8.99 14.65
C TRP A 355 -3.71 10.31 15.03
N ARG A 356 -4.74 10.76 14.28
CA ARG A 356 -5.47 12.00 14.58
C ARG A 356 -6.11 11.95 15.96
N TRP A 357 -6.69 10.80 16.33
CA TRP A 357 -7.28 10.60 17.65
C TRP A 357 -6.24 10.74 18.78
N ARG A 358 -5.10 10.03 18.69
CA ARG A 358 -4.04 10.15 19.70
C ARG A 358 -3.37 11.52 19.72
N TYR A 359 -3.26 12.17 18.56
CA TYR A 359 -2.71 13.51 18.47
C TYR A 359 -3.62 14.51 19.17
N ARG A 360 -4.94 14.35 19.06
CA ARG A 360 -5.93 15.14 19.79
C ARG A 360 -5.81 14.95 21.30
N GLU A 361 -5.80 13.71 21.78
CA GLU A 361 -5.60 13.42 23.21
C GLU A 361 -4.29 14.02 23.74
N TYR A 362 -3.23 13.95 22.94
CA TYR A 362 -1.95 14.61 23.23
C TYR A 362 -2.11 16.14 23.29
N ALA A 363 -2.78 16.75 22.30
CA ALA A 363 -2.95 18.20 22.25
C ALA A 363 -3.79 18.72 23.42
N GLU A 364 -4.89 18.05 23.77
CA GLU A 364 -5.74 18.37 24.92
C GLU A 364 -4.96 18.27 26.23
N ARG A 365 -4.18 17.20 26.43
CA ARG A 365 -3.38 16.99 27.66
C ARG A 365 -2.33 18.08 27.89
N TYR A 366 -1.80 18.68 26.83
CA TYR A 366 -0.73 19.70 26.93
C TYR A 366 -1.20 21.12 26.59
N GLY A 367 -2.51 21.36 26.57
CA GLY A 367 -3.07 22.70 26.31
C GLY A 367 -2.73 23.26 24.91
N LEU A 368 -2.50 22.39 23.93
CA LEU A 368 -2.12 22.76 22.56
C LEU A 368 -3.32 23.02 21.64
N THR A 369 -4.54 22.99 22.17
CA THR A 369 -5.79 23.11 21.40
C THR A 369 -5.94 24.46 20.72
N ASN A 370 -5.37 25.53 21.28
CA ASN A 370 -5.44 26.88 20.69
C ASN A 370 -4.33 27.12 19.66
N ALA A 371 -3.22 26.36 19.74
CA ALA A 371 -2.08 26.50 18.82
C ALA A 371 -2.28 25.72 17.50
N SER A 372 -3.28 24.83 17.42
CA SER A 372 -3.58 24.08 16.20
C SER A 372 -4.26 24.91 15.11
N ASP A 373 -4.96 25.99 15.46
CA ASP A 373 -5.67 26.81 14.48
C ASP A 373 -4.74 27.74 13.69
N GLU A 374 -3.62 28.15 14.30
CA GLU A 374 -2.73 29.15 13.71
C GLU A 374 -1.59 28.54 12.87
N PHE A 375 -1.14 27.32 13.20
CA PHE A 375 0.08 26.76 12.59
C PHE A 375 -0.16 25.86 11.37
N SER A 376 -1.34 25.24 11.21
CA SER A 376 -1.52 24.30 10.09
C SER A 376 -1.98 24.96 8.79
N GLY A 377 -2.76 26.05 8.81
CA GLY A 377 -3.32 26.72 7.61
C GLY A 377 -4.30 25.85 6.80
N ASP A 378 -4.05 24.54 6.75
CA ASP A 378 -4.97 23.47 6.43
C ASP A 378 -5.68 23.05 7.72
N THR A 379 -6.97 23.39 7.81
CA THR A 379 -8.01 22.83 8.69
C THR A 379 -7.55 22.35 10.06
N ALA A 380 -8.02 23.03 11.11
CA ALA A 380 -8.06 22.54 12.49
C ALA A 380 -8.25 21.01 12.50
N VAL A 381 -7.55 20.30 13.38
CA VAL A 381 -7.66 18.83 13.52
C VAL A 381 -9.04 18.51 14.11
N THR A 382 -10.10 18.78 13.35
CA THR A 382 -11.46 18.40 13.67
C THR A 382 -11.46 16.89 13.75
N PRO A 383 -12.08 16.31 14.79
CA PRO A 383 -12.17 14.87 14.93
C PRO A 383 -12.76 14.33 13.63
N VAL A 384 -11.95 13.57 12.90
CA VAL A 384 -12.46 12.85 11.74
C VAL A 384 -13.38 11.80 12.34
N GLY A 385 -14.63 11.78 11.91
CA GLY A 385 -15.53 10.68 12.25
C GLY A 385 -14.86 9.35 11.92
N PHE A 386 -15.26 8.30 12.63
CA PHE A 386 -14.80 6.93 12.33
C PHE A 386 -14.90 6.67 10.81
N PRO A 387 -13.86 6.09 10.17
CA PRO A 387 -13.81 5.95 8.71
C PRO A 387 -14.73 4.82 8.22
N TRP A 388 -16.05 5.02 8.35
CA TRP A 388 -17.09 4.03 8.03
C TRP A 388 -16.95 3.46 6.63
N ILE A 389 -16.65 4.30 5.64
CA ILE A 389 -16.45 3.88 4.26
C ILE A 389 -15.31 2.85 4.16
N ALA A 390 -14.19 3.07 4.85
CA ALA A 390 -13.08 2.11 4.89
C ALA A 390 -13.51 0.78 5.56
N ALA A 391 -14.32 0.84 6.63
CA ALA A 391 -14.90 -0.36 7.25
C ALA A 391 -15.76 -1.18 6.27
N PHE A 392 -16.62 -0.50 5.51
CA PHE A 392 -17.44 -1.12 4.48
C PHE A 392 -16.60 -1.70 3.36
N VAL A 393 -15.55 -1.00 2.91
CA VAL A 393 -14.62 -1.51 1.89
C VAL A 393 -13.91 -2.78 2.37
N VAL A 394 -13.41 -2.84 3.61
CA VAL A 394 -12.83 -4.06 4.18
C VAL A 394 -13.86 -5.20 4.18
N THR A 395 -15.08 -4.93 4.64
CA THR A 395 -16.17 -5.92 4.71
C THR A 395 -16.51 -6.48 3.33
N CYS A 396 -16.75 -5.60 2.35
CA CYS A 396 -17.02 -5.98 0.96
C CYS A 396 -15.85 -6.74 0.34
N THR A 397 -14.62 -6.29 0.54
CA THR A 397 -13.41 -6.96 0.04
C THR A 397 -13.31 -8.37 0.60
N THR A 398 -13.52 -8.54 1.91
CA THR A 398 -13.49 -9.86 2.55
C THR A 398 -14.62 -10.76 2.05
N MET A 399 -15.85 -10.26 1.97
CA MET A 399 -16.99 -11.01 1.43
C MET A 399 -16.75 -11.45 -0.02
N MET A 400 -16.20 -10.56 -0.85
CA MET A 400 -15.81 -10.83 -2.23
C MET A 400 -14.76 -11.93 -2.31
N CYS A 401 -13.70 -11.85 -1.50
CA CYS A 401 -12.68 -12.90 -1.39
C CYS A 401 -13.35 -14.24 -1.10
N HIS A 402 -14.21 -14.30 -0.08
CA HIS A 402 -14.95 -15.50 0.29
C HIS A 402 -15.94 -15.97 -0.76
N GLY A 403 -16.31 -15.16 -1.76
CA GLY A 403 -17.35 -15.46 -2.74
C GLY A 403 -18.77 -15.31 -2.18
N VAL A 404 -18.98 -14.45 -1.18
CA VAL A 404 -20.31 -14.05 -0.69
C VAL A 404 -20.70 -12.77 -1.42
N TYR A 405 -21.76 -12.84 -2.24
CA TYR A 405 -22.20 -11.72 -3.08
C TYR A 405 -21.09 -11.01 -3.87
N PRO A 406 -20.18 -11.76 -4.51
CA PRO A 406 -18.94 -11.17 -4.97
C PRO A 406 -19.15 -10.09 -6.05
N VAL A 407 -20.17 -10.20 -6.90
CA VAL A 407 -20.51 -9.16 -7.89
C VAL A 407 -20.83 -7.83 -7.20
N ARG A 408 -21.74 -7.84 -6.22
CA ARG A 408 -22.16 -6.64 -5.49
C ARG A 408 -21.02 -6.04 -4.67
N CYS A 409 -20.23 -6.90 -4.01
CA CYS A 409 -19.06 -6.44 -3.27
C CYS A 409 -18.01 -5.81 -4.18
N SER A 410 -17.73 -6.41 -5.35
CA SER A 410 -16.82 -5.82 -6.33
C SER A 410 -17.38 -4.54 -6.96
N ALA A 411 -18.69 -4.46 -7.20
CA ALA A 411 -19.34 -3.24 -7.68
C ALA A 411 -19.24 -2.10 -6.65
N PHE A 412 -19.37 -2.41 -5.36
CA PHE A 412 -19.13 -1.44 -4.29
C PHE A 412 -17.68 -0.96 -4.27
N MET A 413 -16.71 -1.89 -4.40
CA MET A 413 -15.29 -1.54 -4.50
C MET A 413 -15.01 -0.65 -5.73
N LEU A 414 -15.66 -0.94 -6.86
CA LEU A 414 -15.57 -0.12 -8.07
C LEU A 414 -16.15 1.29 -7.85
N ALA A 415 -17.31 1.41 -7.19
CA ALA A 415 -17.89 2.70 -6.87
C ALA A 415 -16.98 3.51 -5.93
N TYR A 416 -16.34 2.84 -4.98
CA TYR A 416 -15.33 3.45 -4.12
C TYR A 416 -14.13 3.96 -4.94
N ASP A 417 -13.61 3.17 -5.89
CA ASP A 417 -12.53 3.61 -6.78
C ASP A 417 -12.95 4.82 -7.62
N VAL A 418 -14.17 4.84 -8.17
CA VAL A 418 -14.68 5.99 -8.93
C VAL A 418 -14.65 7.24 -8.06
N MET A 419 -15.16 7.15 -6.83
CA MET A 419 -15.18 8.29 -5.90
C MET A 419 -13.77 8.78 -5.55
N ASP A 420 -12.82 7.88 -5.29
CA ASP A 420 -11.42 8.24 -5.01
C ASP A 420 -10.71 8.83 -6.25
N ASN A 421 -10.97 8.29 -7.44
CA ASN A 421 -10.38 8.78 -8.69
C ASN A 421 -11.00 10.09 -9.18
N VAL A 422 -12.29 10.35 -8.90
CA VAL A 422 -12.92 11.65 -9.21
C VAL A 422 -12.24 12.75 -8.40
N GLY A 423 -11.99 12.53 -7.11
CA GLY A 423 -11.23 13.49 -6.28
C GLY A 423 -9.83 13.76 -6.86
N LEU A 424 -9.11 12.69 -7.21
CA LEU A 424 -7.80 12.80 -7.85
C LEU A 424 -7.86 13.54 -9.19
N PHE A 425 -8.87 13.28 -10.01
CA PHE A 425 -9.08 13.94 -11.29
C PHE A 425 -9.32 15.44 -11.09
N PHE A 426 -10.18 15.82 -10.13
CA PHE A 426 -10.40 17.22 -9.79
C PHE A 426 -9.14 17.90 -9.26
N ASP A 427 -8.34 17.22 -8.44
CA ASP A 427 -7.09 17.79 -7.90
C ASP A 427 -6.05 18.03 -9.00
N VAL A 428 -5.94 17.09 -9.94
CA VAL A 428 -4.95 17.11 -11.01
C VAL A 428 -5.36 18.05 -12.14
N PHE A 429 -6.54 17.83 -12.72
CA PHE A 429 -6.92 18.45 -13.99
C PHE A 429 -7.70 19.75 -13.81
N VAL A 430 -8.52 19.86 -12.76
CA VAL A 430 -9.39 21.02 -12.54
C VAL A 430 -8.70 22.04 -11.63
N SER A 431 -8.26 21.60 -10.47
CA SER A 431 -7.67 22.47 -9.44
C SER A 431 -6.19 22.74 -9.66
N ARG A 432 -5.50 21.89 -10.45
CA ARG A 432 -4.04 21.89 -10.65
C ARG A 432 -3.27 21.98 -9.33
N ARG A 433 -3.82 21.39 -8.26
CA ARG A 433 -3.23 21.37 -6.92
C ARG A 433 -2.17 20.27 -6.81
N SER A 434 -2.29 19.24 -7.63
CA SER A 434 -1.44 18.05 -7.60
C SER A 434 -0.85 17.77 -8.98
N GLU A 435 0.44 17.44 -9.03
CA GLU A 435 1.06 16.90 -10.24
C GLU A 435 0.68 15.43 -10.39
N LEU A 436 0.47 14.99 -11.64
CA LEU A 436 0.35 13.56 -11.94
C LEU A 436 1.65 12.87 -11.52
N ASN A 437 1.56 12.04 -10.49
CA ASN A 437 2.66 11.21 -10.04
C ASN A 437 2.37 9.73 -10.37
N GLU A 438 3.39 8.89 -10.23
CA GLU A 438 3.27 7.46 -10.54
C GLU A 438 2.18 6.78 -9.71
N LEU A 439 2.01 7.18 -8.45
CA LEU A 439 1.01 6.61 -7.57
C LEU A 439 -0.43 6.95 -8.01
N ALA A 440 -0.65 8.16 -8.54
CA ALA A 440 -1.91 8.59 -9.13
C ALA A 440 -2.28 7.73 -10.35
N MET A 441 -1.32 7.51 -11.25
CA MET A 441 -1.53 6.62 -12.42
C MET A 441 -1.76 5.17 -12.01
N LYS A 442 -1.11 4.73 -10.94
CA LYS A 442 -1.32 3.39 -10.37
C LYS A 442 -2.75 3.19 -9.87
N LYS A 443 -3.40 4.23 -9.31
CA LYS A 443 -4.83 4.18 -8.94
C LYS A 443 -5.75 4.01 -10.16
N ILE A 444 -5.43 4.67 -11.28
CA ILE A 444 -6.20 4.51 -12.53
C ILE A 444 -6.08 3.08 -13.08
N ALA A 445 -4.89 2.48 -13.02
CA ALA A 445 -4.72 1.07 -13.41
C ALA A 445 -5.51 0.12 -12.50
N LEU A 446 -5.59 0.43 -11.20
CA LEU A 446 -6.38 -0.35 -10.26
C LEU A 446 -7.88 -0.26 -10.52
N PHE A 447 -8.41 0.89 -10.92
CA PHE A 447 -9.78 0.99 -11.44
C PHE A 447 -10.01 -0.01 -12.58
N GLY A 448 -9.07 -0.14 -13.52
CA GLY A 448 -9.09 -1.17 -14.55
C GLY A 448 -9.09 -2.61 -14.00
N CYS A 449 -8.28 -2.87 -12.97
CA CYS A 449 -8.25 -4.17 -12.28
C CYS A 449 -9.59 -4.49 -11.60
N THR A 450 -10.25 -3.50 -11.02
CA THR A 450 -11.55 -3.63 -10.34
C THR A 450 -12.68 -3.85 -11.34
N CYS A 451 -12.63 -3.21 -12.52
CA CYS A 451 -13.54 -3.54 -13.63
C CYS A 451 -13.43 -5.01 -14.04
N LEU A 452 -12.21 -5.56 -14.13
CA LEU A 452 -11.98 -6.99 -14.40
C LEU A 452 -12.56 -7.87 -13.29
N LEU A 453 -12.47 -7.44 -12.04
CA LEU A 453 -13.01 -8.15 -10.89
C LEU A 453 -14.55 -8.28 -10.97
N VAL A 454 -15.24 -7.18 -11.28
CA VAL A 454 -16.70 -7.16 -11.49
C VAL A 454 -17.08 -8.06 -12.65
N ALA A 455 -16.41 -7.92 -13.81
CA ALA A 455 -16.65 -8.76 -14.99
C ALA A 455 -16.46 -10.26 -14.69
N HIS A 456 -15.50 -10.60 -13.83
CA HIS A 456 -15.12 -11.99 -13.55
C HIS A 456 -16.24 -12.67 -12.77
N PHE A 457 -16.78 -11.97 -11.78
CA PHE A 457 -17.87 -12.49 -10.97
C PHE A 457 -19.22 -12.46 -11.69
N GLY A 458 -19.49 -11.41 -12.49
CA GLY A 458 -20.73 -11.31 -13.27
C GLY A 458 -20.87 -12.49 -14.23
N TRP A 459 -19.78 -12.86 -14.90
CA TRP A 459 -19.75 -14.01 -15.80
C TRP A 459 -20.02 -15.34 -15.09
N ARG A 460 -19.30 -15.62 -13.99
CA ARG A 460 -19.44 -16.91 -13.29
C ARG A 460 -20.85 -17.11 -12.70
N GLY A 461 -21.54 -16.02 -12.37
CA GLY A 461 -22.93 -16.04 -11.91
C GLY A 461 -23.92 -16.50 -12.98
N GLY A 462 -23.72 -16.09 -14.24
CA GLY A 462 -24.61 -16.45 -15.36
C GLY A 462 -24.56 -17.93 -15.73
N VAL A 463 -23.36 -18.54 -15.74
CA VAL A 463 -23.17 -19.94 -16.18
C VAL A 463 -23.88 -20.95 -15.29
N LYS A 464 -24.10 -20.65 -14.00
CA LYS A 464 -24.78 -21.56 -13.06
C LYS A 464 -26.30 -21.44 -13.05
N ARG A 465 -26.89 -20.45 -13.74
CA ARG A 465 -28.34 -20.19 -13.74
C ARG A 465 -29.15 -21.07 -14.71
N GLY A 466 -28.49 -21.94 -15.48
CA GLY A 466 -29.16 -22.85 -16.43
C GLY A 466 -29.87 -24.05 -15.80
N ASP A 467 -29.68 -24.35 -14.51
CA ASP A 467 -30.38 -25.43 -13.79
C ASP A 467 -31.61 -24.88 -13.02
N GLU A 468 -32.67 -24.63 -13.78
CA GLU A 468 -34.13 -24.77 -13.52
C GLU A 468 -34.85 -24.37 -12.22
N ARG A 469 -34.24 -23.90 -11.12
CA ARG A 469 -35.06 -23.64 -9.90
C ARG A 469 -34.57 -22.57 -8.93
N TYR A 470 -34.07 -21.44 -9.44
CA TYR A 470 -33.72 -20.29 -8.60
C TYR A 470 -34.55 -19.04 -8.95
N ASP A 471 -35.23 -18.54 -7.92
CA ASP A 471 -36.07 -17.33 -7.84
C ASP A 471 -35.50 -16.14 -8.64
N GLU A 472 -36.36 -15.57 -9.48
CA GLU A 472 -36.15 -14.72 -10.67
C GLU A 472 -35.59 -13.32 -10.38
N ARG A 473 -34.99 -13.11 -9.20
CA ARG A 473 -34.43 -11.82 -8.79
C ARG A 473 -33.13 -11.54 -9.57
N TYR A 474 -33.32 -10.97 -10.75
CA TYR A 474 -32.33 -10.36 -11.64
C TYR A 474 -31.27 -9.63 -10.80
N ASP A 475 -30.00 -10.05 -10.91
CA ASP A 475 -28.90 -9.27 -10.35
C ASP A 475 -28.51 -8.24 -11.42
N PRO A 476 -28.90 -6.95 -11.27
CA PRO A 476 -28.71 -5.95 -12.33
C PRO A 476 -27.22 -5.76 -12.67
N PHE A 477 -26.32 -6.04 -11.73
CA PHE A 477 -24.88 -5.95 -11.97
C PHE A 477 -24.33 -7.12 -12.79
N ALA A 478 -24.98 -8.28 -12.76
CA ALA A 478 -24.59 -9.41 -13.61
C ALA A 478 -24.97 -9.14 -15.07
N ALA A 479 -26.13 -8.50 -15.30
CA ALA A 479 -26.60 -8.09 -16.62
C ALA A 479 -25.64 -7.09 -17.29
N LEU A 480 -24.94 -6.26 -16.52
CA LEU A 480 -23.91 -5.36 -17.04
C LEU A 480 -22.72 -6.10 -17.67
N ALA A 481 -22.49 -7.36 -17.29
CA ALA A 481 -21.36 -8.17 -17.73
C ALA A 481 -21.72 -9.24 -18.78
N THR A 482 -23.01 -9.47 -19.03
CA THR A 482 -23.51 -10.49 -19.97
C THR A 482 -24.28 -9.82 -21.10
N ASP A 483 -23.80 -10.00 -22.33
CA ASP A 483 -24.44 -9.49 -23.56
C ASP A 483 -25.40 -10.49 -24.19
N ASP A 484 -25.57 -11.66 -23.60
CA ASP A 484 -26.41 -12.68 -24.19
C ASP A 484 -27.86 -12.20 -24.10
N ASP A 485 -28.42 -11.83 -25.25
CA ASP A 485 -29.85 -11.66 -25.42
C ASP A 485 -30.47 -13.00 -24.99
N PRO A 486 -31.31 -13.03 -23.94
CA PRO A 486 -31.86 -14.28 -23.42
C PRO A 486 -32.66 -15.06 -24.48
N PHE A 487 -33.05 -14.39 -25.58
CA PHE A 487 -33.79 -14.97 -26.69
C PHE A 487 -32.96 -15.87 -27.61
N ASP A 488 -31.67 -15.60 -27.82
CA ASP A 488 -30.84 -16.39 -28.77
C ASP A 488 -30.38 -17.75 -28.20
N ALA A 489 -30.58 -17.98 -26.89
CA ALA A 489 -30.23 -19.24 -26.24
C ALA A 489 -31.34 -20.31 -26.33
N VAL A 490 -32.55 -19.94 -26.78
CA VAL A 490 -33.72 -20.84 -26.80
C VAL A 490 -33.71 -21.77 -28.01
N GLU A 491 -33.07 -21.40 -29.11
CA GLU A 491 -32.87 -22.32 -30.25
C GLU A 491 -31.68 -23.25 -29.98
N GLY A 492 -31.98 -24.44 -29.46
CA GLY A 492 -31.04 -25.45 -28.97
C GLY A 492 -30.08 -26.04 -30.02
N ASN A 493 -29.18 -25.23 -30.58
CA ASN A 493 -28.09 -25.69 -31.43
C ASN A 493 -26.77 -25.77 -30.63
N PRO A 494 -26.47 -26.93 -29.99
CA PRO A 494 -25.25 -27.11 -29.20
C PRO A 494 -23.95 -26.96 -29.99
N ARG A 495 -23.99 -26.97 -31.33
CA ARG A 495 -22.80 -26.79 -32.20
C ARG A 495 -22.31 -25.35 -32.30
N ARG A 496 -23.07 -24.35 -31.84
CA ARG A 496 -22.63 -22.93 -31.87
C ARG A 496 -21.76 -22.52 -30.67
N ARG A 497 -21.60 -23.37 -29.65
CA ARG A 497 -20.86 -23.03 -28.41
C ARG A 497 -19.34 -22.88 -28.56
N ASP A 498 -18.76 -23.39 -29.66
CA ASP A 498 -17.31 -23.33 -29.88
C ASP A 498 -16.84 -22.03 -30.56
N GLY A 499 -17.80 -21.18 -30.97
CA GLY A 499 -17.51 -19.83 -31.42
C GLY A 499 -17.23 -18.92 -30.24
N LEU A 500 -15.96 -18.56 -30.05
CA LEU A 500 -15.42 -17.51 -29.16
C LEU A 500 -15.99 -16.09 -29.46
N ASN A 501 -17.29 -15.96 -29.70
CA ASN A 501 -17.97 -14.68 -29.84
C ASN A 501 -18.21 -14.10 -28.45
N PHE A 502 -17.16 -13.51 -27.89
CA PHE A 502 -17.33 -12.62 -26.75
C PHE A 502 -18.28 -11.49 -27.14
N GLY A 503 -19.26 -11.23 -26.26
CA GLY A 503 -20.10 -10.05 -26.34
C GLY A 503 -19.29 -8.76 -26.53
N ALA A 504 -19.88 -7.78 -27.22
CA ALA A 504 -19.25 -6.50 -27.50
C ALA A 504 -18.91 -5.74 -26.21
N ARG A 505 -19.83 -5.66 -25.24
CA ARG A 505 -19.63 -5.03 -23.93
C ARG A 505 -18.54 -5.72 -23.14
N LYS A 506 -18.53 -7.07 -23.09
CA LYS A 506 -17.44 -7.81 -22.42
C LYS A 506 -16.09 -7.46 -23.03
N SER A 507 -16.02 -7.47 -24.35
CA SER A 507 -14.79 -7.12 -25.07
C SER A 507 -14.38 -5.67 -24.83
N ALA A 508 -15.34 -4.75 -24.71
CA ALA A 508 -15.11 -3.35 -24.38
C ALA A 508 -14.56 -3.17 -22.96
N ILE A 509 -15.10 -3.88 -21.96
CA ILE A 509 -14.59 -3.86 -20.57
C ILE A 509 -13.14 -4.37 -20.54
N LEU A 510 -12.85 -5.49 -21.23
CA LEU A 510 -11.49 -6.03 -21.30
C LEU A 510 -10.52 -5.08 -22.00
N LEU A 511 -10.97 -4.39 -23.05
CA LEU A 511 -10.18 -3.37 -23.73
C LEU A 511 -9.91 -2.16 -22.81
N ALA A 512 -10.95 -1.63 -22.17
CA ALA A 512 -10.82 -0.50 -21.26
C ALA A 512 -9.87 -0.80 -20.09
N ALA A 513 -9.98 -1.98 -19.48
CA ALA A 513 -9.07 -2.42 -18.43
C ALA A 513 -7.63 -2.54 -18.92
N ARG A 514 -7.41 -3.08 -20.13
CA ARG A 514 -6.08 -3.12 -20.77
C ARG A 514 -5.51 -1.73 -21.00
N CYS A 515 -6.29 -0.82 -21.59
CA CYS A 515 -5.85 0.54 -21.86
C CYS A 515 -5.50 1.27 -20.55
N ALA A 516 -6.28 1.10 -19.48
CA ALA A 516 -5.99 1.69 -18.18
C ALA A 516 -4.65 1.17 -17.59
N MET A 517 -4.40 -0.14 -17.65
CA MET A 517 -3.12 -0.72 -17.19
C MET A 517 -1.94 -0.32 -18.10
N ALA A 518 -2.13 -0.31 -19.42
CA ALA A 518 -1.09 0.11 -20.36
C ALA A 518 -0.72 1.59 -20.20
N ALA A 519 -1.71 2.46 -19.96
CA ALA A 519 -1.47 3.89 -19.71
C ALA A 519 -0.58 4.11 -18.47
N LEU A 520 -0.76 3.32 -17.41
CA LEU A 520 0.14 3.31 -16.27
C LEU A 520 1.57 2.97 -16.70
N PHE A 521 1.79 1.84 -17.40
CA PHE A 521 3.13 1.39 -17.76
C PHE A 521 3.83 2.35 -18.73
N PHE A 522 3.09 2.96 -19.67
CA PHE A 522 3.61 4.04 -20.50
C PHE A 522 4.05 5.23 -19.65
N PHE A 523 3.21 5.67 -18.71
CA PHE A 523 3.53 6.82 -17.86
C PHE A 523 4.78 6.58 -17.00
N VAL A 524 4.84 5.46 -16.28
CA VAL A 524 5.96 5.14 -15.39
C VAL A 524 7.25 4.94 -16.19
N GLY A 525 7.15 4.32 -17.37
CA GLY A 525 8.26 4.20 -18.30
C GLY A 525 8.81 5.53 -18.80
N LEU A 526 7.94 6.44 -19.23
CA LEU A 526 8.34 7.79 -19.66
C LEU A 526 8.93 8.59 -18.50
N ALA A 527 8.39 8.46 -17.29
CA ALA A 527 8.97 9.06 -16.09
C ALA A 527 10.39 8.52 -15.83
N GLN A 528 10.60 7.22 -16.02
CA GLN A 528 11.92 6.60 -15.87
C GLN A 528 12.91 7.06 -16.95
N ILE A 529 12.48 7.14 -18.22
CA ILE A 529 13.32 7.65 -19.31
C ILE A 529 13.74 9.10 -19.00
N LYS A 530 12.81 9.95 -18.55
CA LYS A 530 13.13 11.33 -18.13
C LYS A 530 14.16 11.37 -17.00
N ARG A 531 14.03 10.49 -15.98
CA ARG A 531 15.01 10.38 -14.89
C ARG A 531 16.41 9.98 -15.39
N ILE A 532 16.47 8.99 -16.29
CA ILE A 532 17.75 8.52 -16.88
C ILE A 532 18.39 9.65 -17.68
N VAL A 533 17.65 10.29 -18.60
CA VAL A 533 18.16 11.40 -19.42
C VAL A 533 18.63 12.57 -18.55
N ALA A 534 17.86 12.94 -17.53
CA ALA A 534 18.24 14.01 -16.62
C ALA A 534 19.52 13.68 -15.83
N ARG A 535 19.66 12.43 -15.37
CA ARG A 535 20.86 11.97 -14.68
C ARG A 535 22.08 11.96 -15.61
N ASP A 536 21.94 11.44 -16.82
CA ASP A 536 23.04 11.34 -17.78
C ASP A 536 23.47 12.74 -18.26
N PHE A 537 22.52 13.66 -18.46
CA PHE A 537 22.83 15.06 -18.75
C PHE A 537 23.51 15.76 -17.57
N ALA A 538 23.09 15.49 -16.33
CA ALA A 538 23.77 16.03 -15.15
C ALA A 538 25.21 15.52 -15.01
N LEU A 539 25.46 14.24 -15.34
CA LEU A 539 26.80 13.65 -15.37
C LEU A 539 27.66 14.27 -16.48
N PHE A 540 27.09 14.50 -17.67
CA PHE A 540 27.77 15.16 -18.77
C PHE A 540 28.10 16.63 -18.46
N ALA A 541 27.15 17.37 -17.88
CA ALA A 541 27.30 18.79 -17.58
C ALA A 541 28.26 19.07 -16.40
N ARG A 542 28.44 18.12 -15.47
CA ARG A 542 29.31 18.27 -14.29
C ARG A 542 30.48 17.32 -14.36
N ARG A 543 31.53 17.75 -15.07
CA ARG A 543 32.69 16.92 -15.41
C ARG A 543 33.61 16.46 -14.25
N SER A 544 33.33 16.69 -12.95
CA SER A 544 34.33 16.29 -11.91
C SER A 544 33.94 16.18 -10.42
N SER A 545 32.70 16.33 -9.96
CA SER A 545 32.43 16.28 -8.49
C SER A 545 31.85 14.93 -8.03
N ASP A 546 32.72 14.04 -7.52
CA ASP A 546 32.39 12.75 -6.88
C ASP A 546 31.32 12.83 -5.77
N ASP A 547 31.16 14.01 -5.15
CA ASP A 547 30.22 14.23 -4.05
C ASP A 547 28.75 14.17 -4.45
N VAL A 548 28.42 14.42 -5.73
CA VAL A 548 27.02 14.34 -6.21
C VAL A 548 26.56 12.89 -6.37
N LEU A 549 27.46 11.98 -6.73
CA LEU A 549 27.16 10.55 -6.89
C LEU A 549 26.94 9.84 -5.54
N ARG A 550 27.59 10.29 -4.47
CA ARG A 550 27.46 9.68 -3.14
C ARG A 550 26.16 10.03 -2.41
N GLY A 551 25.48 11.10 -2.82
CA GLY A 551 24.24 11.60 -2.19
C GLY A 551 22.94 11.23 -2.91
N ALA A 552 23.00 10.68 -4.13
CA ALA A 552 21.82 10.24 -4.87
C ALA A 552 21.27 8.98 -4.20
N TYR A 553 20.38 9.18 -3.23
CA TYR A 553 19.67 8.11 -2.56
C TYR A 553 19.01 7.23 -3.61
N ARG A 554 19.34 5.94 -3.63
CA ARG A 554 18.77 4.97 -4.56
C ARG A 554 17.30 4.79 -4.19
N ASP A 555 16.45 5.61 -4.78
CA ASP A 555 15.01 5.48 -4.63
C ASP A 555 14.55 4.20 -5.33
N GLY A 556 13.47 3.59 -4.85
CA GLY A 556 12.92 2.36 -5.44
C GLY A 556 12.55 2.56 -6.92
N HIS A 557 12.33 3.81 -7.34
CA HIS A 557 12.09 4.22 -8.71
C HIS A 557 13.27 4.04 -9.67
N ASP A 558 14.52 4.03 -9.18
CA ASP A 558 15.70 3.92 -10.03
C ASP A 558 16.03 2.46 -10.35
N ASN A 559 15.13 1.81 -11.09
CA ASN A 559 15.25 0.41 -11.46
C ASN A 559 14.93 0.17 -12.96
N ASN A 560 15.45 -0.92 -13.51
CA ASN A 560 15.28 -1.27 -14.93
C ASN A 560 13.93 -1.97 -15.22
N TRP A 561 13.19 -2.40 -14.18
CA TRP A 561 11.90 -3.06 -14.36
C TRP A 561 10.89 -2.12 -15.03
N LEU A 562 10.93 -0.82 -14.71
CA LEU A 562 10.05 0.19 -15.30
C LEU A 562 10.23 0.34 -16.83
N LEU A 563 11.46 0.15 -17.35
CA LEU A 563 11.71 0.17 -18.79
C LEU A 563 11.19 -1.09 -19.48
N LEU A 564 11.28 -2.24 -18.80
CA LEU A 564 10.71 -3.49 -19.29
C LEU A 564 9.17 -3.42 -19.30
N GLU A 565 8.56 -2.84 -18.27
CA GLU A 565 7.12 -2.57 -18.22
C GLU A 565 6.68 -1.64 -19.36
N PHE A 566 7.44 -0.57 -19.61
CA PHE A 566 7.22 0.33 -20.73
C PHE A 566 7.22 -0.39 -22.08
N ALA A 567 8.24 -1.22 -22.33
CA ALA A 567 8.36 -1.97 -23.57
C ALA A 567 7.19 -2.95 -23.78
N LEU A 568 6.68 -3.54 -22.70
CA LEU A 568 5.55 -4.48 -22.71
C LEU A 568 4.17 -3.77 -22.73
N ALA A 569 4.11 -2.46 -22.50
CA ALA A 569 2.86 -1.70 -22.48
C ALA A 569 2.18 -1.63 -23.85
N ALA A 570 2.95 -1.45 -24.92
CA ALA A 570 2.45 -1.39 -26.29
C ALA A 570 1.76 -2.69 -26.75
N PRO A 571 2.40 -3.88 -26.65
CA PRO A 571 1.73 -5.11 -27.03
C PRO A 571 0.57 -5.46 -26.08
N LEU A 572 0.61 -5.05 -24.80
CA LEU A 572 -0.54 -5.17 -23.90
C LEU A 572 -1.75 -4.37 -24.40
N ALA A 573 -1.54 -3.09 -24.77
CA ALA A 573 -2.58 -2.21 -25.27
C ALA A 573 -3.19 -2.73 -26.58
N ALA A 574 -2.35 -3.22 -27.49
CA ALA A 574 -2.79 -3.82 -28.75
C ALA A 574 -3.48 -5.19 -28.57
N GLY A 575 -3.27 -5.84 -27.41
CA GLY A 575 -3.66 -7.22 -27.19
C GLY A 575 -2.97 -8.17 -28.16
N TRP A 576 -1.67 -7.95 -28.38
CA TRP A 576 -0.81 -8.85 -29.16
C TRP A 576 -0.03 -9.76 -28.22
N GLY A 577 -0.07 -11.07 -28.47
CA GLY A 577 0.59 -12.06 -27.63
C GLY A 577 0.07 -12.03 -26.19
N GLY A 578 -1.24 -11.83 -26.00
CA GLY A 578 -1.83 -11.43 -24.73
C GLY A 578 -1.40 -12.27 -23.53
N HIS A 579 -1.30 -13.59 -23.69
CA HIS A 579 -0.83 -14.49 -22.63
C HIS A 579 0.65 -14.28 -22.27
N VAL A 580 1.53 -14.15 -23.26
CA VAL A 580 2.97 -13.98 -23.02
C VAL A 580 3.24 -12.63 -22.38
N VAL A 581 2.60 -11.57 -22.89
CA VAL A 581 2.79 -10.20 -22.42
C VAL A 581 2.26 -10.02 -21.00
N THR A 582 1.05 -10.51 -20.71
CA THR A 582 0.47 -10.43 -19.35
C THR A 582 1.30 -11.21 -18.32
N ARG A 583 1.85 -12.39 -18.67
CA ARG A 583 2.79 -13.13 -17.83
C ARG A 583 4.07 -12.34 -17.58
N ALA A 584 4.70 -11.83 -18.64
CA ALA A 584 5.95 -11.09 -18.54
C ALA A 584 5.77 -9.83 -17.67
N LEU A 585 4.69 -9.08 -17.87
CA LEU A 585 4.35 -7.92 -17.02
C LEU A 585 4.07 -8.30 -15.57
N THR A 586 3.32 -9.39 -15.34
CA THR A 586 3.04 -9.87 -13.97
C THR A 586 4.34 -10.23 -13.23
N LEU A 587 5.24 -10.96 -13.90
CA LEU A 587 6.55 -11.31 -13.35
C LEU A 587 7.41 -10.07 -13.09
N THR A 588 7.40 -9.10 -14.01
CA THR A 588 8.15 -7.84 -13.88
C THR A 588 7.64 -7.04 -12.67
N LEU A 589 6.32 -6.87 -12.54
CA LEU A 589 5.71 -6.16 -11.40
C LEU A 589 6.02 -6.83 -10.06
N PHE A 590 6.02 -8.16 -10.01
CA PHE A 590 6.40 -8.87 -8.79
C PHE A 590 7.89 -8.74 -8.51
N ALA A 591 8.75 -8.82 -9.51
CA ALA A 591 10.18 -8.59 -9.36
C ALA A 591 10.46 -7.18 -8.83
N GLU A 592 9.75 -6.16 -9.34
CA GLU A 592 9.82 -4.79 -8.86
C GLU A 592 9.31 -4.69 -7.40
N ALA A 593 8.12 -5.24 -7.10
CA ALA A 593 7.54 -5.27 -5.76
C ALA A 593 8.55 -5.82 -4.74
N PHE A 594 9.08 -7.02 -4.95
CA PHE A 594 9.95 -7.67 -3.99
C PHE A 594 11.39 -7.15 -3.99
N GLY A 595 11.89 -6.70 -5.14
CA GLY A 595 13.27 -6.24 -5.31
C GLY A 595 13.50 -4.78 -4.92
N CYS A 596 12.56 -3.90 -5.26
CA CYS A 596 12.71 -2.45 -5.12
C CYS A 596 11.98 -1.90 -3.88
N TRP A 597 10.84 -2.49 -3.50
CA TRP A 597 9.94 -1.91 -2.50
C TRP A 597 10.00 -2.62 -1.15
N ARG A 598 11.19 -2.61 -0.52
CA ARG A 598 11.46 -3.30 0.76
C ARG A 598 10.93 -2.55 1.98
N PHE A 599 9.62 -2.26 2.03
CA PHE A 599 9.01 -1.47 3.13
C PHE A 599 9.18 -2.09 4.52
N TRP A 600 9.44 -3.40 4.59
CA TRP A 600 9.74 -4.13 5.83
C TRP A 600 11.19 -3.97 6.32
N ALA A 601 12.09 -3.37 5.54
CA ALA A 601 13.46 -3.15 5.97
C ALA A 601 13.55 -1.93 6.92
N PRO A 602 14.28 -2.02 8.06
CA PRO A 602 14.34 -0.95 9.06
C PRO A 602 14.88 0.39 8.55
N ARG A 603 15.60 0.39 7.42
CA ARG A 603 16.26 1.56 6.84
C ARG A 603 15.56 2.10 5.59
N THR A 604 14.36 1.62 5.27
CA THR A 604 13.66 2.09 4.08
C THR A 604 13.21 3.51 4.26
N PHE A 605 13.68 4.39 3.38
CA PHE A 605 13.21 5.76 3.31
C PHE A 605 11.73 5.77 2.91
N ARG A 606 10.89 6.43 3.70
CA ARG A 606 9.43 6.51 3.49
C ARG A 606 8.77 5.12 3.34
N PRO A 607 8.72 4.31 4.40
CA PRO A 607 8.16 2.95 4.34
C PRO A 607 6.70 2.91 3.88
N ASP A 608 5.90 3.94 4.19
CA ASP A 608 4.51 4.05 3.72
C ASP A 608 4.43 4.15 2.19
N HIS A 609 5.32 4.94 1.58
CA HIS A 609 5.38 5.11 0.14
C HIS A 609 5.85 3.81 -0.54
N ALA A 610 6.90 3.18 -0.02
CA ALA A 610 7.37 1.90 -0.52
C ALA A 610 6.29 0.80 -0.39
N ARG A 611 5.54 0.78 0.71
CA ARG A 611 4.41 -0.13 0.91
C ARG A 611 3.31 0.09 -0.13
N ALA A 612 2.94 1.34 -0.39
CA ALA A 612 1.93 1.66 -1.39
C ALA A 612 2.33 1.16 -2.80
N HIS A 613 3.60 1.35 -3.19
CA HIS A 613 4.13 0.80 -4.44
C HIS A 613 4.11 -0.73 -4.45
N PHE A 614 4.59 -1.37 -3.37
CA PHE A 614 4.59 -2.82 -3.22
C PHE A 614 3.20 -3.41 -3.44
N VAL A 615 2.20 -2.93 -2.69
CA VAL A 615 0.85 -3.48 -2.74
C VAL A 615 0.17 -3.19 -4.08
N THR A 616 0.39 -2.00 -4.64
CA THR A 616 -0.21 -1.67 -5.94
C THR A 616 0.36 -2.53 -7.05
N ASN A 617 1.67 -2.80 -7.06
CA ASN A 617 2.28 -3.70 -8.04
C ASN A 617 1.71 -5.12 -7.94
N LEU A 618 1.51 -5.62 -6.71
CA LEU A 618 0.86 -6.91 -6.49
C LEU A 618 -0.56 -6.92 -7.05
N ALA A 619 -1.34 -5.88 -6.79
CA ALA A 619 -2.72 -5.77 -7.26
C ALA A 619 -2.83 -5.62 -8.78
N CYS A 620 -1.97 -4.82 -9.43
CA CYS A 620 -1.86 -4.75 -10.89
C CYS A 620 -1.49 -6.13 -11.50
N GLY A 621 -0.55 -6.84 -10.89
CA GLY A 621 -0.24 -8.22 -11.28
C GLY A 621 -1.45 -9.16 -11.12
N GLY A 622 -2.25 -8.97 -10.07
CA GLY A 622 -3.53 -9.65 -9.89
C GLY A 622 -4.55 -9.34 -11.00
N GLY A 623 -4.63 -8.08 -11.44
CA GLY A 623 -5.44 -7.65 -12.58
C GLY A 623 -5.01 -8.30 -13.89
N LEU A 624 -3.70 -8.36 -14.16
CA LEU A 624 -3.15 -9.04 -15.34
C LEU A 624 -3.42 -10.55 -15.33
N ILE A 625 -3.35 -11.19 -14.15
CA ILE A 625 -3.75 -12.59 -13.96
C ILE A 625 -5.24 -12.79 -14.30
N LEU A 626 -6.12 -11.90 -13.85
CA LEU A 626 -7.54 -11.98 -14.20
C LEU A 626 -7.75 -11.75 -15.70
N LEU A 627 -7.08 -10.76 -16.28
CA LEU A 627 -7.14 -10.48 -17.71
C LEU A 627 -6.75 -11.71 -18.54
N GLN A 628 -5.71 -12.43 -18.11
CA GLN A 628 -5.27 -13.67 -18.73
C GLN A 628 -6.35 -14.76 -18.67
N ALA A 629 -7.08 -14.87 -17.55
CA ALA A 629 -8.17 -15.83 -17.39
C ALA A 629 -9.39 -15.53 -18.30
N PHE A 630 -9.63 -14.27 -18.67
CA PHE A 630 -10.67 -13.92 -19.64
C PHE A 630 -10.30 -14.16 -21.10
N GLY A 631 -9.00 -14.16 -21.40
CA GLY A 631 -8.47 -14.18 -22.76
C GLY A 631 -8.42 -12.81 -23.42
N SER A 632 -8.12 -12.81 -24.73
CA SER A 632 -7.86 -11.60 -25.51
C SER A 632 -9.13 -10.82 -25.87
N GLY A 633 -10.34 -11.39 -25.81
CA GLY A 633 -11.57 -10.67 -26.19
C GLY A 633 -11.60 -10.22 -27.67
N ARG A 634 -12.71 -9.58 -28.09
CA ARG A 634 -12.96 -9.31 -29.52
C ARG A 634 -12.01 -8.29 -30.14
N TYR A 635 -11.66 -7.24 -29.40
CA TYR A 635 -10.92 -6.08 -29.88
C TYR A 635 -9.42 -6.23 -29.65
N THR A 636 -8.82 -7.30 -30.18
CA THR A 636 -7.38 -7.54 -30.06
C THR A 636 -6.76 -7.93 -31.38
N VAL A 637 -5.48 -7.58 -31.53
CA VAL A 637 -4.67 -8.03 -32.67
C VAL A 637 -4.67 -9.55 -32.75
N ASP A 638 -4.54 -10.25 -31.62
CA ASP A 638 -4.58 -11.73 -31.59
C ASP A 638 -5.88 -12.29 -32.21
N ASN A 639 -7.04 -11.72 -31.84
CA ASN A 639 -8.31 -12.15 -32.39
C ASN A 639 -8.49 -11.77 -33.86
N TYR A 640 -7.98 -10.61 -34.27
CA TYR A 640 -7.97 -10.17 -35.67
C TYR A 640 -7.16 -11.13 -36.54
N VAL A 641 -5.93 -11.45 -36.14
CA VAL A 641 -5.04 -12.38 -36.83
C VAL A 641 -5.67 -13.78 -36.91
N HIS A 642 -6.27 -14.26 -35.82
CA HIS A 642 -6.95 -15.56 -35.80
C HIS A 642 -8.12 -15.63 -36.79
N LYS A 643 -8.91 -14.56 -36.90
CA LYS A 643 -10.02 -14.48 -37.87
C LYS A 643 -9.52 -14.45 -39.31
N HIS A 644 -8.43 -13.73 -39.59
CA HIS A 644 -7.85 -13.70 -40.93
C HIS A 644 -7.28 -15.06 -41.35
N LYS A 645 -6.55 -15.74 -40.46
CA LYS A 645 -6.00 -17.08 -40.72
C LYS A 645 -7.05 -18.17 -40.99
N LYS A 646 -8.29 -17.98 -40.54
CA LYS A 646 -9.40 -18.90 -40.83
C LYS A 646 -10.08 -18.64 -42.17
N LYS A 647 -9.89 -17.44 -42.74
CA LYS A 647 -10.49 -17.04 -44.03
C LYS A 647 -9.57 -17.38 -45.21
N THR A 648 -8.26 -17.31 -44.99
CA THR A 648 -7.23 -17.83 -45.89
C THR A 648 -7.12 -19.33 -45.73
#